data_AF-A0A955W8V0-F1
#
_entry.id   AF-A0A955W8V0-F1
#
_cell.length_a   1.000
_cell.length_b   1.000
_cell.length_c   1.000
_cell.angle_alpha   90.00
_cell.angle_beta   90.00
_cell.angle_gamma   90.00
#
_symmetry.space_group_name_H-M   'P 1'
#
loop_
_entity.id
_entity.type
_entity.pdbx_description
1 polymer ?
#
loop_
_entity_poly.entity_id
_entity_poly.type
_entity_poly.pdbx_seq_one_letter_code
_entity_poly.pdbx_strand_id
1 'polypeptide(L)'
;SPSRAGRSTLETLLRDTARKLLTDLASEHPRELLTPRGQRLIDAWARTKTQAKSDARVREVLSHAAAWPTVQGGMASVLTAKRRGKVHAAVFEGEWLGPHDGERKKSYDNPVIAVHPPVRDSALARFLAAVEVGELADTTQAVHQLQARRRVEQGQSERPRLGQPDALSIATLCKDDSRLLASLGPGEARLHPTAHGSNPTAVRLHSLGSVAATCALPVFPPIEVAFEGTGFLDPSQRDQVAKRLVGPLTQRMQRLAALLVRHAFENEPSVALRQATRAAWLERSTLDDALVETLPVLRTTAGDWLSLAALRATAEGGEAQWYTTDTTCTIIPEEAGRSALLLTPAEAKALGSRLTLEDATERLALQPVRLANQARPRATTLDARVALAAVDPRSEEATLAFAEFGAKGGQGPRGSLVLLTPDAAGHAGLHAHRDMQPLGVHACPLTWPALVLLEDPALTPNVRFSGPEDDKRWRAACAAAVRAGEAALAARFAPGDEFGARRVDVTLPSGTLGQGVIRLGNPLMRGDVVVAGTGQTLRDYPLRGELWLCSSPGSVMRQVVGARDSHDVVRAAYGRLVIDLASALSATAEPAPTTAGQPSDDTSVWSSEERELAQAHVLLAALEGQLGRKHPIYDAWTLTCLRKPLTLRETCAHMASRAPVWRVTGESGSEPGNAELGLVEDGSWVSRVLVHALGPRLRQKATAHGVGARSNPTGPEGDGGHEPGAASGSARKRAAERALPRLSDELSARLAIARGPVRRPPTVSVVPRKKRPLVTLNQQGDVVQLAGAHPALLAIEAALREERAEGRRAAVALAAHVLSLFGDTMPTDRVAALATLGASESEPGM
;
A
#
# COMPACT_ATOMS: atom_id res chain seq x y z
N SER A 1 -58.34 36.17 79.50
CA SER A 1 -58.11 34.90 78.78
C SER A 1 -59.33 34.00 78.89
N PRO A 2 -60.09 33.74 77.81
CA PRO A 2 -61.21 32.81 77.88
C PRO A 2 -60.68 31.37 78.01
N SER A 3 -61.38 30.57 78.82
CA SER A 3 -60.99 29.21 79.22
C SER A 3 -60.89 28.25 78.02
N ARG A 4 -59.98 27.28 78.13
CA ARG A 4 -59.71 26.23 77.12
C ARG A 4 -60.98 25.48 76.67
N ALA A 5 -61.98 25.36 77.56
CA ALA A 5 -63.28 24.77 77.28
C ALA A 5 -64.15 25.65 76.35
N GLY A 6 -64.18 26.97 76.54
CA GLY A 6 -64.95 27.89 75.69
C GLY A 6 -64.45 27.97 74.25
N ARG A 7 -63.13 27.83 74.03
CA ARG A 7 -62.54 27.75 72.68
C ARG A 7 -62.94 26.46 71.95
N SER A 8 -62.93 25.32 72.63
CA SER A 8 -63.32 24.02 72.07
C SER A 8 -64.80 23.97 71.65
N THR A 9 -65.70 24.53 72.48
CA THR A 9 -67.13 24.60 72.16
C THR A 9 -67.39 25.54 70.98
N LEU A 10 -66.71 26.69 70.92
CA LEU A 10 -66.82 27.63 69.80
C LEU A 10 -66.29 27.03 68.49
N GLU A 11 -65.16 26.32 68.53
CA GLU A 11 -64.60 25.63 67.36
C GLU A 11 -65.54 24.53 66.84
N THR A 12 -66.19 23.79 67.74
CA THR A 12 -67.16 22.74 67.37
C THR A 12 -68.41 23.34 66.74
N LEU A 13 -68.94 24.42 67.32
CA LEU A 13 -70.13 25.11 66.80
C LEU A 13 -69.85 25.79 65.45
N LEU A 14 -68.68 26.41 65.28
CA LEU A 14 -68.22 26.96 64.00
C LEU A 14 -68.05 25.87 62.94
N ARG A 15 -67.49 24.70 63.30
CA ARG A 15 -67.34 23.56 62.39
C ARG A 15 -68.69 23.02 61.93
N ASP A 16 -69.65 22.81 62.85
CA ASP A 16 -70.97 22.28 62.51
C ASP A 16 -71.81 23.27 61.69
N THR A 17 -71.70 24.57 62.01
CA THR A 17 -72.32 25.64 61.22
C THR A 17 -71.71 25.68 59.81
N ALA A 18 -70.38 25.60 59.69
CA ALA A 18 -69.71 25.59 58.39
C ALA A 18 -70.07 24.35 57.55
N ARG A 19 -70.18 23.17 58.16
CA ARG A 19 -70.63 21.93 57.50
C ARG A 19 -72.05 22.07 56.94
N LYS A 20 -72.98 22.59 57.75
CA LYS A 20 -74.37 22.80 57.34
C LYS A 20 -74.43 23.81 56.19
N LEU A 21 -73.80 24.97 56.37
CA LEU A 21 -73.75 26.01 55.34
C LEU A 21 -73.13 25.52 54.03
N LEU A 22 -72.05 24.73 54.07
CA LEU A 22 -71.46 24.15 52.85
C LEU A 22 -72.39 23.14 52.17
N THR A 23 -73.10 22.33 52.94
CA THR A 23 -74.04 21.34 52.41
C THR A 23 -75.23 22.03 51.73
N ASP A 24 -75.79 23.04 52.38
CA ASP A 24 -76.91 23.84 51.87
C ASP A 24 -76.45 24.61 50.62
N LEU A 25 -75.29 25.30 50.68
CA LEU A 25 -74.73 26.04 49.55
C LEU A 25 -74.45 25.13 48.34
N ALA A 26 -73.87 23.95 48.57
CA ALA A 26 -73.54 23.01 47.51
C ALA A 26 -74.79 22.38 46.84
N SER A 27 -75.90 22.28 47.57
CA SER A 27 -77.13 21.66 47.08
C SER A 27 -78.07 22.67 46.43
N GLU A 28 -78.25 23.84 47.04
CA GLU A 28 -79.25 24.84 46.62
C GLU A 28 -78.65 25.91 45.68
N HIS A 29 -77.40 26.32 45.95
CA HIS A 29 -76.75 27.41 45.23
C HIS A 29 -75.29 27.08 44.87
N PRO A 30 -75.02 25.98 44.14
CA PRO A 30 -73.67 25.45 43.94
C PRO A 30 -72.67 26.46 43.36
N ARG A 31 -73.12 27.44 42.57
CA ARG A 31 -72.27 28.49 42.00
C ARG A 31 -71.61 29.38 43.06
N GLU A 32 -72.26 29.55 44.21
CA GLU A 32 -71.73 30.34 45.31
C GLU A 32 -70.46 29.72 45.92
N LEU A 33 -70.20 28.42 45.69
CA LEU A 33 -68.94 27.79 46.11
C LEU A 33 -67.71 28.44 45.46
N LEU A 34 -67.86 29.01 44.26
CA LEU A 34 -66.76 29.64 43.53
C LEU A 34 -66.55 31.12 43.90
N THR A 35 -67.41 31.72 44.71
CA THR A 35 -67.23 33.11 45.13
C THR A 35 -66.13 33.23 46.19
N PRO A 36 -65.55 34.43 46.42
CA PRO A 36 -64.59 34.63 47.51
C PRO A 36 -65.15 34.22 48.88
N ARG A 37 -66.48 34.32 49.06
CA ARG A 37 -67.16 33.90 50.28
C ARG A 37 -67.24 32.37 50.39
N GLY A 38 -67.65 31.69 49.32
CA GLY A 38 -67.66 30.22 49.25
C GLY A 38 -66.28 29.61 49.45
N GLN A 39 -65.25 30.16 48.79
CA GLN A 39 -63.88 29.69 48.93
C GLN A 39 -63.36 29.81 50.37
N ARG A 40 -63.62 30.94 51.05
CA ARG A 40 -63.26 31.11 52.48
C ARG A 40 -63.95 30.09 53.37
N LEU A 41 -65.20 29.74 53.07
CA LEU A 41 -65.95 28.74 53.82
C LEU A 41 -65.37 27.33 53.62
N ILE A 42 -64.99 26.99 52.38
CA ILE A 42 -64.30 25.74 52.04
C ILE A 42 -62.93 25.68 52.74
N ASP A 43 -62.15 26.75 52.71
CA ASP A 43 -60.84 26.82 53.37
C ASP A 43 -60.98 26.69 54.91
N ALA A 44 -61.97 27.34 55.51
CA ALA A 44 -62.25 27.27 56.94
C ALA A 44 -62.67 25.86 57.37
N TRP A 45 -63.53 25.19 56.58
CA TRP A 45 -63.87 23.79 56.79
C TRP A 45 -62.67 22.87 56.58
N ALA A 46 -61.89 23.06 55.51
CA ALA A 46 -60.71 22.22 55.21
C ALA A 46 -59.62 22.29 56.29
N ARG A 47 -59.48 23.42 57.00
CA ARG A 47 -58.56 23.57 58.14
C ARG A 47 -59.06 22.92 59.42
N THR A 48 -60.39 22.72 59.53
CA THR A 48 -61.04 22.22 60.75
C THR A 48 -61.64 20.82 60.59
N LYS A 49 -61.62 20.26 59.37
CA LYS A 49 -62.16 18.93 59.04
C LYS A 49 -61.46 17.84 59.84
N THR A 50 -62.22 16.83 60.23
CA THR A 50 -61.72 15.61 60.89
C THR A 50 -62.10 14.38 60.05
N GLN A 51 -61.73 13.18 60.52
CA GLN A 51 -62.15 11.91 59.91
C GLN A 51 -63.62 11.53 60.23
N ALA A 52 -64.43 12.47 60.74
CA ALA A 52 -65.80 12.18 61.16
C ALA A 52 -66.75 11.92 59.97
N LYS A 53 -67.80 11.10 60.19
CA LYS A 53 -68.83 10.76 59.19
C LYS A 53 -69.51 12.00 58.60
N SER A 54 -69.67 13.06 59.37
CA SER A 54 -70.21 14.35 58.93
C SER A 54 -69.33 15.05 57.89
N ASP A 55 -68.00 14.96 57.99
CA ASP A 55 -67.09 15.54 57.00
C ASP A 55 -66.99 14.68 55.73
N ALA A 56 -67.22 13.36 55.85
CA ALA A 56 -67.40 12.50 54.68
C ALA A 56 -68.64 12.90 53.87
N ARG A 57 -69.76 13.22 54.54
CA ARG A 57 -70.98 13.71 53.88
C ARG A 57 -70.75 15.06 53.20
N VAL A 58 -70.03 16.00 53.84
CA VAL A 58 -69.68 17.27 53.20
C VAL A 58 -68.79 17.05 51.97
N ARG A 59 -67.79 16.17 52.05
CA ARG A 59 -66.96 15.80 50.89
C ARG A 59 -67.81 15.27 49.74
N GLU A 60 -68.72 14.34 50.03
CA GLU A 60 -69.61 13.75 49.04
C GLU A 60 -70.49 14.79 48.35
N VAL A 61 -71.15 15.66 49.11
CA VAL A 61 -72.02 16.71 48.56
C VAL A 61 -71.23 17.72 47.73
N LEU A 62 -70.08 18.19 48.23
CA LEU A 62 -69.19 19.09 47.48
C LEU A 62 -68.68 18.45 46.18
N SER A 63 -68.48 17.12 46.17
CA SER A 63 -68.04 16.38 45.00
C SER A 63 -69.12 16.29 43.91
N HIS A 64 -70.40 16.30 44.32
CA HIS A 64 -71.57 16.25 43.43
C HIS A 64 -72.08 17.64 43.02
N ALA A 65 -71.64 18.72 43.67
CA ALA A 65 -72.07 20.08 43.38
C ALA A 65 -71.73 20.49 41.95
N ALA A 66 -72.74 20.85 41.15
CA ALA A 66 -72.59 21.34 39.78
C ALA A 66 -72.13 22.82 39.76
N ALA A 67 -70.99 23.07 40.41
CA ALA A 67 -70.45 24.40 40.67
C ALA A 67 -69.46 24.86 39.61
N TRP A 68 -68.92 23.97 38.78
CA TRP A 68 -67.74 24.26 37.96
C TRP A 68 -68.12 24.50 36.50
N PRO A 69 -67.69 25.62 35.87
CA PRO A 69 -67.91 25.83 34.45
C PRO A 69 -67.15 24.78 33.63
N THR A 70 -67.71 24.35 32.51
CA THR A 70 -67.06 23.39 31.61
C THR A 70 -66.66 24.04 30.29
N VAL A 71 -65.63 23.49 29.63
CA VAL A 71 -65.23 23.95 28.29
C VAL A 71 -66.29 23.66 27.23
N GLN A 72 -67.20 22.71 27.47
CA GLN A 72 -68.32 22.39 26.60
C GLN A 72 -69.51 23.34 26.77
N GLY A 73 -69.47 24.24 27.75
CA GLY A 73 -70.59 25.07 28.17
C GLY A 73 -71.38 24.48 29.34
N GLY A 74 -72.06 25.34 30.10
CA GLY A 74 -72.80 24.94 31.30
C GLY A 74 -71.91 24.63 32.51
N MET A 75 -72.51 24.02 33.53
CA MET A 75 -71.86 23.72 34.82
C MET A 75 -71.84 22.20 35.07
N ALA A 76 -70.77 21.70 35.68
CA ALA A 76 -70.63 20.30 36.07
C ALA A 76 -70.05 20.14 37.48
N SER A 77 -70.19 18.93 38.02
CA SER A 77 -69.52 18.54 39.26
C SER A 77 -68.15 17.94 39.00
N VAL A 78 -67.28 17.98 40.01
CA VAL A 78 -65.93 17.38 39.91
C VAL A 78 -66.00 15.86 39.69
N LEU A 79 -67.03 15.19 40.21
CA LEU A 79 -67.27 13.76 39.94
C LEU A 79 -67.65 13.50 38.49
N THR A 80 -68.49 14.35 37.89
CA THR A 80 -68.88 14.19 36.48
C THR A 80 -67.69 14.43 35.55
N ALA A 81 -66.75 15.31 35.94
CA ALA A 81 -65.52 15.55 35.20
C ALA A 81 -64.42 14.51 35.47
N LYS A 82 -64.58 13.65 36.49
CA LYS A 82 -63.60 12.64 36.91
C LYS A 82 -63.65 11.41 36.02
N ARG A 83 -62.51 11.05 35.42
CA ARG A 83 -62.34 9.82 34.64
C ARG A 83 -61.04 9.15 35.06
N ARG A 84 -61.05 7.82 35.21
CA ARG A 84 -59.87 7.01 35.58
C ARG A 84 -59.11 7.58 36.81
N GLY A 85 -59.85 8.03 37.82
CA GLY A 85 -59.28 8.58 39.06
C GLY A 85 -58.84 10.05 39.00
N LYS A 86 -58.88 10.70 37.83
CA LYS A 86 -58.42 12.08 37.65
C LYS A 86 -59.54 13.02 37.24
N VAL A 87 -59.54 14.23 37.77
CA VAL A 87 -60.46 15.30 37.37
C VAL A 87 -59.85 16.06 36.21
N HIS A 88 -60.53 16.07 35.07
CA HIS A 88 -59.99 16.69 33.86
C HIS A 88 -60.36 18.16 33.80
N ALA A 89 -59.36 19.01 33.59
CA ALA A 89 -59.52 20.43 33.37
C ALA A 89 -58.72 20.89 32.16
N ALA A 90 -59.13 22.01 31.57
CA ALA A 90 -58.45 22.61 30.44
C ALA A 90 -58.61 24.14 30.45
N VAL A 91 -57.57 24.81 29.95
CA VAL A 91 -57.70 26.19 29.47
C VAL A 91 -58.24 26.11 28.04
N PHE A 92 -59.37 26.76 27.76
CA PHE A 92 -59.94 26.80 26.42
C PHE A 92 -60.71 28.10 26.23
N GLU A 93 -60.46 28.76 25.11
CA GLU A 93 -61.14 29.99 24.68
C GLU A 93 -61.78 29.72 23.31
N GLY A 94 -63.06 30.07 23.19
CA GLY A 94 -63.84 29.91 21.95
C GLY A 94 -65.06 29.01 22.11
N GLU A 95 -65.79 28.87 21.00
CA GLU A 95 -66.98 28.02 20.95
C GLU A 95 -66.59 26.54 20.89
N TRP A 96 -67.31 25.71 21.66
CA TRP A 96 -67.15 24.26 21.67
C TRP A 96 -67.96 23.62 20.54
N LEU A 97 -67.27 22.93 19.64
CA LEU A 97 -67.89 22.10 18.63
C LEU A 97 -68.13 20.70 19.17
N GLY A 98 -69.41 20.31 19.21
CA GLY A 98 -69.83 18.95 19.51
C GLY A 98 -69.38 17.94 18.44
N PRO A 99 -69.51 16.64 18.74
CA PRO A 99 -69.33 15.59 17.73
C PRO A 99 -70.30 15.81 16.57
N HIS A 100 -69.85 15.61 15.34
CA HIS A 100 -70.74 15.65 14.17
C HIS A 100 -71.59 14.38 14.09
N ASP A 101 -72.67 14.39 13.30
CA ASP A 101 -73.55 13.23 13.14
C ASP A 101 -72.76 12.00 12.67
N GLY A 102 -72.90 10.90 13.43
CA GLY A 102 -72.16 9.65 13.21
C GLY A 102 -70.79 9.54 13.91
N GLU A 103 -70.23 10.62 14.48
CA GLU A 103 -68.98 10.55 15.25
C GLU A 103 -69.23 9.87 16.61
N ARG A 104 -68.43 8.85 16.94
CA ARG A 104 -68.44 8.29 18.30
C ARG A 104 -67.96 9.34 19.30
N LYS A 105 -68.72 9.54 20.38
CA LYS A 105 -68.32 10.42 21.49
C LYS A 105 -66.91 10.07 21.98
N LYS A 106 -66.01 11.05 21.90
CA LYS A 106 -64.64 10.96 22.39
C LYS A 106 -64.60 11.22 23.89
N SER A 107 -63.51 10.82 24.54
CA SER A 107 -63.37 10.95 25.98
C SER A 107 -63.61 12.38 26.47
N TYR A 108 -63.11 13.38 25.74
CA TYR A 108 -63.19 14.80 26.07
C TYR A 108 -64.51 15.47 25.70
N ASP A 109 -65.48 14.73 25.16
CA ASP A 109 -66.87 15.20 25.05
C ASP A 109 -67.61 15.12 26.39
N ASN A 110 -67.11 14.32 27.34
CA ASN A 110 -67.60 14.37 28.72
C ASN A 110 -67.04 15.62 29.44
N PRO A 111 -67.76 16.17 30.44
CA PRO A 111 -67.43 17.45 31.06
C PRO A 111 -65.95 17.62 31.41
N VAL A 112 -65.30 18.66 30.88
CA VAL A 112 -63.93 19.06 31.25
C VAL A 112 -64.03 20.43 31.89
N ILE A 113 -63.52 20.59 33.11
CA ILE A 113 -63.66 21.83 33.86
C ILE A 113 -62.82 22.93 33.21
N ALA A 114 -63.44 24.07 32.93
CA ALA A 114 -62.77 25.25 32.41
C ALA A 114 -61.98 25.92 33.54
N VAL A 115 -60.70 26.19 33.30
CA VAL A 115 -59.80 26.85 34.26
C VAL A 115 -58.97 27.92 33.56
N HIS A 116 -58.53 28.92 34.33
CA HIS A 116 -57.53 29.88 33.87
C HIS A 116 -56.11 29.37 34.15
N PRO A 117 -55.12 29.72 33.30
CA PRO A 117 -53.72 29.38 33.55
C PRO A 117 -53.16 30.13 34.78
N PRO A 118 -52.25 29.51 35.56
CA PRO A 118 -51.75 28.14 35.43
C PRO A 118 -52.73 27.10 36.03
N VAL A 119 -52.95 25.99 35.32
CA VAL A 119 -53.90 24.92 35.71
C VAL A 119 -53.57 24.34 37.09
N ARG A 120 -52.28 24.15 37.40
CA ARG A 120 -51.81 23.51 38.65
C ARG A 120 -52.09 24.33 39.91
N ASP A 121 -52.16 25.65 39.80
CA ASP A 121 -52.43 26.55 40.95
C ASP A 121 -53.85 27.14 40.90
N SER A 122 -54.71 26.56 40.08
CA SER A 122 -56.08 27.02 39.89
C SER A 122 -56.94 26.86 41.16
N ALA A 123 -58.06 27.59 41.23
CA ALA A 123 -59.06 27.40 42.29
C ALA A 123 -59.56 25.95 42.36
N LEU A 124 -59.66 25.27 41.21
CA LEU A 124 -59.99 23.86 41.12
C LEU A 124 -58.94 22.97 41.79
N ALA A 125 -57.65 23.20 41.56
CA ALA A 125 -56.58 22.43 42.20
C ALA A 125 -56.67 22.50 43.73
N ARG A 126 -56.89 23.70 44.27
CA ARG A 126 -57.08 23.94 45.71
C ARG A 126 -58.33 23.25 46.25
N PHE A 127 -59.43 23.33 45.50
CA PHE A 127 -60.67 22.64 45.86
C PHE A 127 -60.51 21.11 45.89
N LEU A 128 -59.87 20.52 44.87
CA LEU A 128 -59.64 19.08 44.82
C LEU A 128 -58.75 18.59 45.96
N ALA A 129 -57.76 19.37 46.36
CA ALA A 129 -56.94 19.10 47.54
C ALA A 129 -57.76 19.17 48.84
N ALA A 130 -58.71 20.11 48.95
CA ALA A 130 -59.57 20.24 50.12
C ALA A 130 -60.58 19.08 50.26
N VAL A 131 -61.18 18.66 49.13
CA VAL A 131 -62.27 17.66 49.10
C VAL A 131 -61.77 16.22 48.90
N GLU A 132 -60.51 16.03 48.47
CA GLU A 132 -59.84 14.73 48.29
C GLU A 132 -60.49 13.84 47.21
N VAL A 133 -60.97 14.44 46.12
CA VAL A 133 -61.75 13.74 45.09
C VAL A 133 -60.88 13.10 43.99
N GLY A 134 -59.61 13.48 43.89
CA GLY A 134 -58.64 12.93 42.93
C GLY A 134 -57.65 13.97 42.41
N GLU A 135 -56.67 13.51 41.64
CA GLU A 135 -55.66 14.39 41.04
C GLU A 135 -56.23 15.20 39.87
N LEU A 136 -55.70 16.41 39.69
CA LEU A 136 -56.01 17.27 38.54
C LEU A 136 -55.22 16.80 37.30
N ALA A 137 -55.92 16.54 36.20
CA ALA A 137 -55.33 16.27 34.90
C ALA A 137 -55.51 17.48 33.98
N ASP A 138 -54.39 18.11 33.61
CA ASP A 138 -54.37 19.15 32.58
C ASP A 138 -54.55 18.51 31.19
N THR A 139 -55.68 18.78 30.57
CA THR A 139 -56.08 18.27 29.24
C THR A 139 -56.15 19.36 28.19
N THR A 140 -55.61 20.55 28.47
CA THR A 140 -55.59 21.71 27.58
C THR A 140 -55.18 21.35 26.16
N GLN A 141 -54.05 20.67 25.98
CA GLN A 141 -53.56 20.26 24.66
C GLN A 141 -54.54 19.35 23.92
N ALA A 142 -55.09 18.33 24.59
CA ALA A 142 -55.98 17.36 23.98
C ALA A 142 -57.33 17.99 23.58
N VAL A 143 -57.81 18.95 24.39
CA VAL A 143 -59.00 19.75 24.08
C VAL A 143 -58.75 20.64 22.85
N HIS A 144 -57.64 21.37 22.80
CA HIS A 144 -57.31 22.19 21.63
C HIS A 144 -57.17 21.35 20.36
N GLN A 145 -56.48 20.21 20.42
CA GLN A 145 -56.33 19.31 19.27
C GLN A 145 -57.68 18.75 18.79
N LEU A 146 -58.55 18.33 19.72
CA LEU A 146 -59.89 17.84 19.36
C LEU A 146 -60.71 18.92 18.67
N GLN A 147 -60.75 20.12 19.24
CA GLN A 147 -61.55 21.23 18.72
C GLN A 147 -61.02 21.74 17.38
N ALA A 148 -59.69 21.82 17.23
CA ALA A 148 -59.08 22.24 15.97
C ALA A 148 -59.31 21.20 14.86
N ARG A 149 -59.21 19.92 15.18
CA ARG A 149 -59.60 18.83 14.28
C ARG A 149 -61.06 18.95 13.83
N ARG A 150 -61.99 19.16 14.77
CA ARG A 150 -63.42 19.31 14.44
C ARG A 150 -63.70 20.52 13.56
N ARG A 151 -63.02 21.65 13.78
CA ARG A 151 -63.15 22.83 12.92
C ARG A 151 -62.78 22.51 11.48
N VAL A 152 -61.69 21.78 11.26
CA VAL A 152 -61.28 21.36 9.91
C VAL A 152 -62.26 20.33 9.33
N GLU A 153 -62.65 19.30 10.10
CA GLU A 153 -63.56 18.24 9.65
C GLU A 153 -64.97 18.76 9.33
N GLN A 154 -65.46 19.75 10.07
CA GLN A 154 -66.77 20.39 9.88
C GLN A 154 -66.70 21.60 8.92
N GLY A 155 -65.56 21.86 8.27
CA GLY A 155 -65.41 22.92 7.27
C GLY A 155 -65.38 24.35 7.81
N GLN A 156 -65.22 24.54 9.12
CA GLN A 156 -65.04 25.87 9.74
C GLN A 156 -63.63 26.43 9.59
N SER A 157 -62.64 25.57 9.34
CA SER A 157 -61.26 25.95 9.04
C SER A 157 -60.78 25.25 7.77
N GLU A 158 -59.93 25.92 6.99
CA GLU A 158 -59.29 25.30 5.85
C GLU A 158 -58.37 24.15 6.29
N ARG A 159 -58.35 23.06 5.53
CA ARG A 159 -57.50 21.92 5.81
C ARG A 159 -56.03 22.29 5.54
N PRO A 160 -55.10 22.03 6.47
CA PRO A 160 -53.67 22.23 6.23
C PRO A 160 -53.18 21.38 5.07
N ARG A 161 -52.51 22.03 4.11
CA ARG A 161 -51.95 21.40 2.91
C ARG A 161 -50.52 21.82 2.69
N LEU A 162 -49.73 20.92 2.11
CA LEU A 162 -48.39 21.24 1.60
C LEU A 162 -48.45 21.82 0.18
N GLY A 163 -49.54 21.55 -0.56
CA GLY A 163 -49.73 22.04 -1.92
C GLY A 163 -48.84 21.34 -2.95
N GLN A 164 -48.42 20.11 -2.67
CA GLN A 164 -47.49 19.33 -3.49
C GLN A 164 -48.18 18.02 -3.95
N PRO A 165 -47.90 17.54 -5.17
CA PRO A 165 -48.61 16.39 -5.74
C PRO A 165 -48.29 15.06 -5.06
N ASP A 166 -47.12 14.95 -4.43
CA ASP A 166 -46.65 13.77 -3.68
C ASP A 166 -47.05 13.79 -2.20
N ALA A 167 -47.78 14.82 -1.76
CA ALA A 167 -48.26 14.95 -0.40
C ALA A 167 -49.43 14.01 -0.11
N LEU A 168 -49.31 13.27 0.99
CA LEU A 168 -50.29 12.29 1.43
C LEU A 168 -51.02 12.78 2.66
N SER A 169 -52.30 12.45 2.74
CA SER A 169 -53.08 12.74 3.93
C SER A 169 -52.53 11.99 5.15
N ILE A 170 -52.33 12.72 6.26
CA ILE A 170 -51.97 12.11 7.56
C ILE A 170 -53.03 11.09 8.01
N ALA A 171 -54.32 11.35 7.73
CA ALA A 171 -55.40 10.41 8.03
C ALA A 171 -55.27 9.09 7.27
N THR A 172 -54.84 9.14 6.01
CA THR A 172 -54.61 7.94 5.18
C THR A 172 -53.38 7.17 5.64
N LEU A 173 -52.28 7.85 5.96
CA LEU A 173 -51.06 7.23 6.49
C LEU A 173 -51.29 6.55 7.84
N CYS A 174 -52.05 7.20 8.73
CA CYS A 174 -52.32 6.74 10.09
C CYS A 174 -53.60 5.91 10.22
N LYS A 175 -54.11 5.30 9.13
CA LYS A 175 -55.36 4.50 9.16
C LYS A 175 -55.35 3.41 10.23
N ASP A 176 -54.19 2.78 10.44
CA ASP A 176 -53.97 1.70 11.41
C ASP A 176 -53.42 2.22 12.76
N ASP A 177 -53.17 3.53 12.89
CA ASP A 177 -52.62 4.18 14.07
C ASP A 177 -53.50 5.34 14.55
N SER A 178 -54.67 4.98 15.07
CA SER A 178 -55.66 5.93 15.59
C SER A 178 -55.11 6.87 16.66
N ARG A 179 -54.09 6.45 17.43
CA ARG A 179 -53.45 7.27 18.47
C ARG A 179 -52.58 8.35 17.85
N LEU A 180 -51.77 8.02 16.85
CA LEU A 180 -50.96 8.99 16.13
C LEU A 180 -51.85 10.00 15.41
N LEU A 181 -52.89 9.52 14.72
CA LEU A 181 -53.88 10.38 14.05
C LEU A 181 -54.59 11.32 15.03
N ALA A 182 -55.00 10.83 16.19
CA ALA A 182 -55.62 11.68 17.21
C ALA A 182 -54.67 12.77 17.73
N SER A 183 -53.36 12.50 17.74
CA SER A 183 -52.36 13.43 18.28
C SER A 183 -51.86 14.49 17.27
N LEU A 184 -51.89 14.18 15.97
CA LEU A 184 -51.48 15.08 14.90
C LEU A 184 -52.67 15.76 14.23
N GLY A 185 -53.84 15.12 14.18
CA GLY A 185 -55.02 15.68 13.53
C GLY A 185 -54.92 15.67 12.00
N PRO A 186 -55.79 16.46 11.33
CA PRO A 186 -55.84 16.52 9.88
C PRO A 186 -54.68 17.33 9.31
N GLY A 187 -54.17 16.87 8.17
CA GLY A 187 -53.07 17.50 7.48
C GLY A 187 -52.52 16.65 6.34
N GLU A 188 -51.36 17.05 5.85
CA GLU A 188 -50.59 16.40 4.79
C GLU A 188 -49.14 16.21 5.22
N ALA A 189 -48.53 15.14 4.71
CA ALA A 189 -47.14 14.81 4.94
C ALA A 189 -46.52 14.20 3.68
N ARG A 190 -45.23 14.42 3.47
CA ARG A 190 -44.46 13.78 2.39
C ARG A 190 -43.02 13.55 2.80
N LEU A 191 -42.33 12.67 2.07
CA LEU A 191 -40.88 12.56 2.13
C LEU A 191 -40.25 13.80 1.49
N HIS A 192 -39.17 14.31 2.08
CA HIS A 192 -38.48 15.44 1.49
C HIS A 192 -37.84 15.03 0.14
N PRO A 193 -37.96 15.85 -0.93
CA PRO A 193 -37.55 15.49 -2.30
C PRO A 193 -36.08 15.10 -2.46
N THR A 194 -35.23 15.53 -1.53
CA THR A 194 -33.80 15.19 -1.44
C THR A 194 -33.53 14.37 -0.19
N ALA A 195 -34.15 13.20 -0.06
CA ALA A 195 -34.03 12.35 1.14
C ALA A 195 -32.58 11.94 1.52
N HIS A 196 -31.56 12.33 0.75
CA HIS A 196 -30.16 12.36 1.20
C HIS A 196 -29.93 13.40 2.29
N GLY A 197 -29.64 12.89 3.50
CA GLY A 197 -29.59 13.64 4.74
C GLY A 197 -28.81 14.98 4.70
N SER A 198 -29.48 16.01 5.22
CA SER A 198 -28.94 17.14 6.00
C SER A 198 -30.06 18.16 6.26
N ASN A 199 -31.07 18.21 5.39
CA ASN A 199 -32.23 19.05 5.59
C ASN A 199 -33.07 18.51 6.75
N PRO A 200 -33.33 19.34 7.78
CA PRO A 200 -34.18 18.93 8.89
C PRO A 200 -35.62 18.75 8.40
N THR A 201 -36.37 17.91 9.11
CA THR A 201 -37.81 17.76 8.88
C THR A 201 -38.52 19.09 9.12
N ALA A 202 -39.25 19.57 8.11
CA ALA A 202 -39.95 20.85 8.17
C ALA A 202 -41.41 20.62 8.58
N VAL A 203 -41.78 21.13 9.74
CA VAL A 203 -43.14 21.03 10.26
C VAL A 203 -43.80 22.41 10.25
N ARG A 204 -44.91 22.52 9.52
CA ARG A 204 -45.77 23.70 9.48
C ARG A 204 -47.00 23.44 10.35
N LEU A 205 -47.09 24.16 11.46
CA LEU A 205 -48.23 24.09 12.37
C LEU A 205 -49.25 25.15 11.95
N HIS A 206 -50.44 24.70 11.60
CA HIS A 206 -51.56 25.58 11.31
C HIS A 206 -52.40 25.85 12.57
N SER A 207 -53.00 27.03 12.61
CA SER A 207 -54.02 27.42 13.58
C SER A 207 -55.13 28.15 12.85
N LEU A 208 -56.34 27.59 12.87
CA LEU A 208 -57.52 28.20 12.21
C LEU A 208 -57.28 28.45 10.71
N GLY A 209 -56.66 27.49 10.03
CA GLY A 209 -56.41 27.53 8.58
C GLY A 209 -55.14 28.26 8.15
N SER A 210 -54.54 29.11 8.98
CA SER A 210 -53.29 29.82 8.66
C SER A 210 -52.07 29.17 9.29
N VAL A 211 -50.89 29.33 8.67
CA VAL A 211 -49.61 28.88 9.25
C VAL A 211 -49.29 29.75 10.46
N ALA A 212 -49.26 29.13 11.64
CA ALA A 212 -48.93 29.81 12.88
C ALA A 212 -47.44 29.74 13.20
N ALA A 213 -46.82 28.57 13.01
CA ALA A 213 -45.41 28.35 13.32
C ALA A 213 -44.78 27.37 12.31
N THR A 214 -43.49 27.53 12.07
CA THR A 214 -42.67 26.56 11.34
C THR A 214 -41.50 26.14 12.22
N CYS A 215 -41.25 24.84 12.32
CA CYS A 215 -40.09 24.33 13.06
C CYS A 215 -39.34 23.23 12.29
N ALA A 216 -38.04 23.19 12.54
CA ALA A 216 -37.13 22.18 12.02
C ALA A 216 -36.87 21.12 13.10
N LEU A 217 -37.08 19.84 12.78
CA LEU A 217 -36.92 18.73 13.72
C LEU A 217 -35.87 17.71 13.23
N PRO A 218 -35.10 17.09 14.15
CA PRO A 218 -34.10 16.08 13.81
C PRO A 218 -34.77 14.71 13.59
N VAL A 219 -35.46 14.56 12.46
CA VAL A 219 -36.19 13.35 12.07
C VAL A 219 -35.60 12.82 10.77
N PHE A 220 -35.42 11.49 10.71
CA PHE A 220 -34.75 10.81 9.59
C PHE A 220 -35.54 9.56 9.15
N PRO A 221 -35.80 9.35 7.85
CA PRO A 221 -35.50 10.27 6.75
C PRO A 221 -36.31 11.58 6.87
N PRO A 222 -35.83 12.68 6.28
CA PRO A 222 -36.48 13.97 6.42
C PRO A 222 -37.85 14.00 5.74
N ILE A 223 -38.82 14.60 6.41
CA ILE A 223 -40.20 14.75 5.91
C ILE A 223 -40.62 16.22 5.95
N GLU A 224 -41.61 16.56 5.14
CA GLU A 224 -42.35 17.81 5.24
C GLU A 224 -43.75 17.50 5.73
N VAL A 225 -44.25 18.27 6.70
CA VAL A 225 -45.56 18.03 7.31
C VAL A 225 -46.27 19.35 7.51
N ALA A 226 -47.54 19.43 7.11
CA ALA A 226 -48.45 20.51 7.46
C ALA A 226 -49.68 19.94 8.15
N PHE A 227 -49.96 20.38 9.38
CA PHE A 227 -51.12 19.90 10.13
C PHE A 227 -51.66 20.94 11.11
N GLU A 228 -52.89 20.73 11.56
CA GLU A 228 -53.57 21.64 12.48
C GLU A 228 -53.01 21.40 13.89
N GLY A 229 -52.09 22.28 14.29
CA GLY A 229 -51.13 22.04 15.36
C GLY A 229 -51.33 22.93 16.59
N THR A 230 -52.48 23.58 16.75
CA THR A 230 -52.77 24.53 17.86
C THR A 230 -52.36 24.03 19.24
N GLY A 231 -52.54 22.74 19.54
CA GLY A 231 -52.12 22.15 20.81
C GLY A 231 -50.60 22.06 21.04
N PHE A 232 -49.78 22.36 20.03
CA PHE A 232 -48.31 22.39 20.11
C PHE A 232 -47.73 23.79 20.23
N LEU A 233 -48.54 24.82 20.01
CA LEU A 233 -48.11 26.22 20.08
C LEU A 233 -47.98 26.69 21.54
N ASP A 234 -47.10 27.64 21.78
CA ASP A 234 -47.00 28.28 23.08
C ASP A 234 -48.22 29.20 23.30
N PRO A 235 -48.98 29.06 24.41
CA PRO A 235 -50.12 29.92 24.69
C PRO A 235 -49.77 31.41 24.78
N SER A 236 -48.53 31.73 25.20
CA SER A 236 -48.03 33.10 25.33
C SER A 236 -47.37 33.63 24.06
N GLN A 237 -46.83 32.75 23.21
CA GLN A 237 -46.15 33.07 21.96
C GLN A 237 -46.68 32.14 20.85
N ARG A 238 -47.86 32.50 20.32
CA ARG A 238 -48.64 31.66 19.39
C ARG A 238 -47.95 31.39 18.05
N ASP A 239 -46.83 32.06 17.78
CA ASP A 239 -45.95 31.89 16.63
C ASP A 239 -44.80 30.88 16.88
N GLN A 240 -44.70 30.32 18.09
CA GLN A 240 -43.65 29.39 18.48
C GLN A 240 -44.20 28.06 18.99
N VAL A 241 -43.41 27.00 18.79
CA VAL A 241 -43.69 25.68 19.36
C VAL A 241 -43.31 25.69 20.84
N ALA A 242 -44.20 25.22 21.71
CA ALA A 242 -43.90 25.12 23.12
C ALA A 242 -42.70 24.19 23.36
N LYS A 243 -41.62 24.69 23.99
CA LYS A 243 -40.35 23.96 24.18
C LYS A 243 -40.53 22.55 24.77
N ARG A 244 -41.44 22.41 25.75
CA ARG A 244 -41.78 21.13 26.40
C ARG A 244 -42.39 20.08 25.46
N LEU A 245 -42.92 20.49 24.31
CA LEU A 245 -43.60 19.63 23.34
C LEU A 245 -42.74 19.26 22.13
N VAL A 246 -41.54 19.85 21.99
CA VAL A 246 -40.62 19.56 20.87
C VAL A 246 -40.25 18.08 20.84
N GLY A 247 -39.84 17.48 21.98
CA GLY A 247 -39.50 16.06 22.05
C GLY A 247 -40.65 15.12 21.63
N PRO A 248 -41.85 15.25 22.25
CA PRO A 248 -43.03 14.50 21.82
C PRO A 248 -43.43 14.71 20.36
N LEU A 249 -43.23 15.92 19.81
CA LEU A 249 -43.49 16.20 18.40
C LEU A 249 -42.49 15.48 17.50
N THR A 250 -41.18 15.54 17.80
CA THR A 250 -40.12 14.80 17.09
C THR A 250 -40.42 13.31 17.04
N GLN A 251 -40.82 12.69 18.16
CA GLN A 251 -41.16 11.27 18.21
C GLN A 251 -42.35 10.91 17.30
N ARG A 252 -43.38 11.77 17.26
CA ARG A 252 -44.54 11.58 16.37
C ARG A 252 -44.17 11.74 14.91
N MET A 253 -43.35 12.74 14.58
CA MET A 253 -42.83 12.95 13.23
C MET A 253 -41.94 11.79 12.78
N GLN A 254 -41.12 11.21 13.66
CA GLN A 254 -40.33 10.01 13.38
C GLN A 254 -41.21 8.80 13.03
N ARG A 255 -42.30 8.59 13.78
CA ARG A 255 -43.28 7.54 13.45
C ARG A 255 -43.99 7.80 12.12
N LEU A 256 -44.32 9.05 11.84
CA LEU A 256 -44.91 9.43 10.56
C LEU A 256 -43.94 9.22 9.38
N ALA A 257 -42.64 9.50 9.59
CA ALA A 257 -41.59 9.22 8.60
C ALA A 257 -41.50 7.73 8.29
N ALA A 258 -41.57 6.85 9.30
CA ALA A 258 -41.60 5.40 9.09
C ALA A 258 -42.82 4.94 8.25
N LEU A 259 -44.02 5.51 8.51
CA LEU A 259 -45.22 5.22 7.71
C LEU A 259 -45.09 5.68 6.26
N LEU A 260 -44.50 6.87 6.05
CA LEU A 260 -44.21 7.41 4.72
C LEU A 260 -43.20 6.55 3.96
N VAL A 261 -42.12 6.10 4.61
CA VAL A 261 -41.16 5.17 4.03
C VAL A 261 -41.87 3.89 3.59
N ARG A 262 -42.65 3.25 4.48
CA ARG A 262 -43.37 2.02 4.14
C ARG A 262 -44.25 2.21 2.90
N HIS A 263 -45.04 3.28 2.88
CA HIS A 263 -45.93 3.56 1.76
C HIS A 263 -45.17 3.87 0.46
N ALA A 264 -44.05 4.58 0.53
CA ALA A 264 -43.23 4.85 -0.64
C ALA A 264 -42.54 3.59 -1.19
N PHE A 265 -42.25 2.60 -0.35
CA PHE A 265 -41.72 1.30 -0.81
C PHE A 265 -42.79 0.37 -1.40
N GLU A 266 -44.08 0.65 -1.20
CA GLU A 266 -45.17 -0.02 -1.92
C GLU A 266 -45.21 0.41 -3.40
N ASN A 267 -44.71 1.60 -3.73
CA ASN A 267 -44.70 2.18 -5.08
C ASN A 267 -43.26 2.44 -5.55
N GLU A 268 -42.64 1.43 -6.17
CA GLU A 268 -41.26 1.42 -6.71
C GLU A 268 -40.33 2.55 -6.22
N PRO A 269 -39.58 2.35 -5.12
CA PRO A 269 -38.87 3.42 -4.45
C PRO A 269 -37.62 3.86 -5.24
N SER A 270 -37.43 5.18 -5.32
CA SER A 270 -36.25 5.79 -5.94
C SER A 270 -34.95 5.40 -5.23
N VAL A 271 -33.82 5.46 -5.96
CA VAL A 271 -32.48 5.20 -5.40
C VAL A 271 -32.17 6.11 -4.22
N ALA A 272 -32.51 7.39 -4.32
CA ALA A 272 -32.31 8.37 -3.25
C ALA A 272 -33.08 8.00 -1.97
N LEU A 273 -34.31 7.51 -2.11
CA LEU A 273 -35.12 7.06 -0.97
C LEU A 273 -34.53 5.80 -0.32
N ARG A 274 -34.02 4.85 -1.10
CA ARG A 274 -33.36 3.65 -0.57
C ARG A 274 -32.13 4.01 0.26
N GLN A 275 -31.30 4.92 -0.24
CA GLN A 275 -30.12 5.41 0.45
C GLN A 275 -30.48 6.22 1.72
N ALA A 276 -31.52 7.05 1.65
CA ALA A 276 -32.05 7.78 2.80
C ALA A 276 -32.52 6.85 3.92
N THR A 277 -33.29 5.84 3.55
CA THR A 277 -33.85 4.84 4.47
C THR A 277 -32.73 4.02 5.10
N ARG A 278 -31.74 3.61 4.30
CA ARG A 278 -30.54 2.92 4.75
C ARG A 278 -29.75 3.75 5.77
N ALA A 279 -29.50 5.03 5.50
CA ALA A 279 -28.79 5.91 6.44
C ALA A 279 -29.59 6.13 7.74
N ALA A 280 -30.91 6.32 7.64
CA ALA A 280 -31.79 6.45 8.80
C ALA A 280 -31.80 5.20 9.69
N TRP A 281 -31.64 4.02 9.09
CA TRP A 281 -31.54 2.74 9.76
C TRP A 281 -30.13 2.46 10.33
N LEU A 282 -29.12 2.35 9.47
CA LEU A 282 -27.77 1.89 9.85
C LEU A 282 -26.94 2.96 10.55
N GLU A 283 -26.98 4.21 10.09
CA GLU A 283 -26.13 5.28 10.64
C GLU A 283 -26.79 5.98 11.82
N ARG A 284 -28.10 6.26 11.72
CA ARG A 284 -28.84 7.05 12.71
C ARG A 284 -29.61 6.22 13.73
N SER A 285 -29.86 4.92 13.45
CA SER A 285 -30.67 4.04 14.31
C SER A 285 -32.06 4.63 14.65
N THR A 286 -32.64 5.36 13.70
CA THR A 286 -33.94 6.05 13.85
C THR A 286 -35.11 5.23 13.29
N LEU A 287 -34.82 4.28 12.40
CA LEU A 287 -35.75 3.26 11.92
C LEU A 287 -35.42 1.92 12.58
N ASP A 288 -36.46 1.15 12.89
CA ASP A 288 -36.37 -0.16 13.51
C ASP A 288 -36.18 -1.28 12.48
N ASP A 289 -35.53 -2.35 12.91
CA ASP A 289 -35.26 -3.52 12.05
C ASP A 289 -36.56 -4.12 11.49
N ALA A 290 -37.64 -4.12 12.28
CA ALA A 290 -38.95 -4.65 11.87
C ALA A 290 -39.56 -3.91 10.66
N LEU A 291 -39.32 -2.59 10.53
CA LEU A 291 -39.79 -1.83 9.38
C LEU A 291 -38.98 -2.14 8.13
N VAL A 292 -37.65 -2.22 8.26
CA VAL A 292 -36.74 -2.36 7.11
C VAL A 292 -36.50 -3.80 6.68
N GLU A 293 -36.93 -4.78 7.48
CA GLU A 293 -36.71 -6.21 7.27
C GLU A 293 -36.97 -6.64 5.82
N THR A 294 -38.10 -6.21 5.26
CA THR A 294 -38.54 -6.56 3.91
C THR A 294 -38.19 -5.49 2.87
N LEU A 295 -37.61 -4.36 3.27
CA LEU A 295 -37.35 -3.24 2.37
C LEU A 295 -35.99 -3.41 1.67
N PRO A 296 -35.94 -3.37 0.32
CA PRO A 296 -34.69 -3.49 -0.43
C PRO A 296 -33.82 -2.21 -0.35
N VAL A 297 -33.08 -2.08 0.75
CA VAL A 297 -32.26 -0.88 1.08
C VAL A 297 -30.75 -1.13 1.04
N LEU A 298 -30.30 -2.38 0.83
CA LEU A 298 -28.88 -2.72 0.80
C LEU A 298 -28.41 -2.94 -0.64
N ARG A 299 -27.49 -2.10 -1.12
CA ARG A 299 -26.98 -2.14 -2.50
C ARG A 299 -25.87 -3.15 -2.65
N THR A 300 -25.87 -3.91 -3.74
CA THR A 300 -24.81 -4.85 -4.12
C THR A 300 -23.83 -4.24 -5.13
N THR A 301 -22.67 -4.89 -5.32
CA THR A 301 -21.70 -4.52 -6.38
C THR A 301 -22.26 -4.73 -7.80
N ALA A 302 -23.26 -5.60 -7.98
CA ALA A 302 -23.97 -5.78 -9.25
C ALA A 302 -24.96 -4.65 -9.57
N GLY A 303 -25.25 -3.78 -8.59
CA GLY A 303 -26.21 -2.68 -8.72
C GLY A 303 -27.61 -2.99 -8.17
N ASP A 304 -27.89 -4.26 -7.84
CA ASP A 304 -29.16 -4.69 -7.26
C ASP A 304 -29.34 -4.23 -5.80
N TRP A 305 -30.59 -4.24 -5.33
CA TRP A 305 -30.95 -3.88 -3.97
C TRP A 305 -31.60 -5.05 -3.24
N LEU A 306 -31.06 -5.42 -2.09
CA LEU A 306 -31.50 -6.53 -1.26
C LEU A 306 -32.12 -6.03 0.05
N SER A 307 -33.06 -6.82 0.57
CA SER A 307 -33.64 -6.62 1.90
C SER A 307 -32.87 -7.42 2.95
N LEU A 308 -33.05 -7.06 4.22
CA LEU A 308 -32.44 -7.81 5.33
C LEU A 308 -32.95 -9.26 5.38
N ALA A 309 -34.25 -9.46 5.11
CA ALA A 309 -34.85 -10.79 5.01
C ALA A 309 -34.21 -11.65 3.91
N ALA A 310 -33.93 -11.05 2.73
CA ALA A 310 -33.28 -11.77 1.63
C ALA A 310 -31.86 -12.22 2.01
N LEU A 311 -31.10 -11.37 2.69
CA LEU A 311 -29.75 -11.71 3.17
C LEU A 311 -29.76 -12.78 4.27
N ARG A 312 -30.78 -12.78 5.13
CA ARG A 312 -30.96 -13.84 6.14
C ARG A 312 -31.27 -15.18 5.50
N ALA A 313 -32.15 -15.19 4.50
CA ALA A 313 -32.49 -16.41 3.76
C ALA A 313 -31.27 -17.02 3.06
N THR A 314 -30.34 -16.20 2.55
CA THR A 314 -29.07 -16.71 1.99
C THR A 314 -28.08 -17.17 3.07
N ALA A 315 -28.09 -16.53 4.24
CA ALA A 315 -27.22 -16.88 5.37
C ALA A 315 -27.63 -18.16 6.12
N GLU A 316 -28.86 -18.65 5.98
CA GLU A 316 -29.29 -19.95 6.54
C GLU A 316 -28.45 -21.13 6.03
N GLY A 317 -27.74 -20.97 4.90
CA GLY A 317 -26.73 -21.91 4.40
C GLY A 317 -25.41 -21.93 5.21
N GLY A 318 -25.22 -21.06 6.20
CA GLY A 318 -24.04 -20.99 7.07
C GLY A 318 -22.87 -20.16 6.54
N GLU A 319 -23.01 -19.51 5.38
CA GLU A 319 -21.95 -18.67 4.80
C GLU A 319 -22.09 -17.19 5.19
N ALA A 320 -20.95 -16.54 5.43
CA ALA A 320 -20.91 -15.11 5.74
C ALA A 320 -21.20 -14.25 4.49
N GLN A 321 -21.99 -13.20 4.68
CA GLN A 321 -22.33 -12.26 3.62
C GLN A 321 -21.14 -11.37 3.30
N TRP A 322 -20.78 -11.29 2.02
CA TRP A 322 -19.68 -10.43 1.59
C TRP A 322 -20.08 -8.96 1.58
N TYR A 323 -19.14 -8.11 1.98
CA TYR A 323 -19.23 -6.69 1.75
C TYR A 323 -17.89 -6.13 1.25
N THR A 324 -17.94 -4.93 0.69
CA THR A 324 -16.77 -4.13 0.40
C THR A 324 -16.97 -2.70 0.88
N THR A 325 -15.86 -2.10 1.33
CA THR A 325 -15.81 -0.68 1.70
C THR A 325 -15.52 0.25 0.53
N ASP A 326 -15.13 -0.30 -0.62
CA ASP A 326 -15.05 0.44 -1.87
C ASP A 326 -16.46 0.62 -2.46
N THR A 327 -17.07 1.75 -2.14
CA THR A 327 -18.42 2.12 -2.62
C THR A 327 -18.51 2.31 -4.14
N THR A 328 -17.38 2.32 -4.85
CA THR A 328 -17.31 2.41 -6.33
C THR A 328 -17.13 1.06 -7.01
N CYS A 329 -16.95 -0.01 -6.23
CA CYS A 329 -16.76 -1.35 -6.75
C CYS A 329 -17.98 -1.83 -7.55
N THR A 330 -17.73 -2.29 -8.78
CA THR A 330 -18.72 -2.86 -9.70
C THR A 330 -18.44 -4.35 -10.01
N ILE A 331 -17.50 -4.95 -9.28
CA ILE A 331 -17.06 -6.33 -9.52
C ILE A 331 -18.10 -7.29 -8.94
N ILE A 332 -18.63 -8.16 -9.79
CA ILE A 332 -19.57 -9.21 -9.41
C ILE A 332 -18.75 -10.42 -8.91
N PRO A 333 -19.00 -10.94 -7.69
CA PRO A 333 -18.35 -12.15 -7.21
C PRO A 333 -18.51 -13.32 -8.18
N GLU A 334 -17.43 -14.07 -8.42
CA GLU A 334 -17.46 -15.30 -9.25
C GLU A 334 -18.16 -16.48 -8.56
N GLU A 335 -18.23 -16.47 -7.23
CA GLU A 335 -18.84 -17.56 -6.47
C GLU A 335 -20.35 -17.57 -6.71
N ALA A 336 -20.83 -18.67 -7.30
CA ALA A 336 -22.22 -18.80 -7.72
C ALA A 336 -23.17 -18.59 -6.52
N GLY A 337 -24.12 -17.66 -6.69
CA GLY A 337 -25.09 -17.30 -5.64
C GLY A 337 -24.56 -16.30 -4.60
N ARG A 338 -23.29 -15.89 -4.67
CA ARG A 338 -22.69 -14.93 -3.74
C ARG A 338 -22.87 -13.50 -4.22
N SER A 339 -23.28 -12.62 -3.33
CA SER A 339 -23.41 -11.17 -3.59
C SER A 339 -22.52 -10.39 -2.63
N ALA A 340 -21.93 -9.28 -3.08
CA ALA A 340 -21.15 -8.38 -2.23
C ALA A 340 -21.91 -7.08 -2.00
N LEU A 341 -22.07 -6.67 -0.75
CA LEU A 341 -22.73 -5.43 -0.36
C LEU A 341 -21.76 -4.24 -0.43
N LEU A 342 -22.24 -3.11 -0.95
CA LEU A 342 -21.52 -1.84 -0.91
C LEU A 342 -21.81 -1.15 0.41
N LEU A 343 -20.89 -1.15 1.37
CA LEU A 343 -21.08 -0.59 2.72
C LEU A 343 -19.97 0.40 3.07
N THR A 344 -20.30 1.50 3.74
CA THR A 344 -19.27 2.29 4.43
C THR A 344 -18.76 1.53 5.67
N PRO A 345 -17.57 1.84 6.22
CA PRO A 345 -17.08 1.20 7.44
C PRO A 345 -18.05 1.30 8.63
N ALA A 346 -18.75 2.43 8.76
CA ALA A 346 -19.76 2.63 9.81
C ALA A 346 -20.98 1.73 9.62
N GLU A 347 -21.45 1.60 8.38
CA GLU A 347 -22.59 0.73 8.05
C GLU A 347 -22.24 -0.75 8.17
N ALA A 348 -21.03 -1.16 7.75
CA ALA A 348 -20.55 -2.54 7.93
C ALA A 348 -20.53 -2.92 9.41
N LYS A 349 -20.07 -2.01 10.29
CA LYS A 349 -20.11 -2.22 11.74
C LYS A 349 -21.54 -2.31 12.27
N ALA A 350 -22.45 -1.44 11.81
CA ALA A 350 -23.85 -1.45 12.23
C ALA A 350 -24.61 -2.69 11.74
N LEU A 351 -24.38 -3.12 10.50
CA LEU A 351 -25.01 -4.32 9.94
C LEU A 351 -24.40 -5.61 10.52
N GLY A 352 -23.10 -5.59 10.85
CA GLY A 352 -22.39 -6.72 11.47
C GLY A 352 -22.90 -7.11 12.86
N SER A 353 -23.68 -6.27 13.54
CA SER A 353 -24.39 -6.67 14.76
C SER A 353 -25.67 -7.47 14.49
N ARG A 354 -26.09 -7.59 13.23
CA ARG A 354 -27.35 -8.21 12.78
C ARG A 354 -27.15 -9.40 11.86
N LEU A 355 -26.00 -9.46 11.18
CA LEU A 355 -25.62 -10.48 10.21
C LEU A 355 -24.12 -10.80 10.35
N THR A 356 -23.74 -12.02 10.01
CA THR A 356 -22.33 -12.38 9.86
C THR A 356 -21.81 -11.83 8.53
N LEU A 357 -20.81 -10.95 8.60
CA LEU A 357 -20.23 -10.26 7.45
C LEU A 357 -18.76 -10.67 7.25
N GLU A 358 -18.33 -10.79 6.00
CA GLU A 358 -16.94 -11.02 5.60
C GLU A 358 -16.48 -9.87 4.69
N ASP A 359 -15.33 -9.28 5.01
CA ASP A 359 -14.74 -8.22 4.19
C ASP A 359 -14.08 -8.83 2.94
N ALA A 360 -14.71 -8.62 1.79
CA ALA A 360 -14.25 -9.11 0.50
C ALA A 360 -13.49 -8.04 -0.31
N THR A 361 -13.14 -6.89 0.28
CA THR A 361 -12.58 -5.75 -0.45
C THR A 361 -11.32 -6.11 -1.24
N GLU A 362 -10.34 -6.76 -0.60
CA GLU A 362 -9.12 -7.20 -1.30
C GLU A 362 -9.41 -8.29 -2.34
N ARG A 363 -10.30 -9.23 -2.01
CA ARG A 363 -10.64 -10.36 -2.87
C ARG A 363 -11.30 -9.90 -4.17
N LEU A 364 -12.23 -8.95 -4.09
CA LEU A 364 -12.89 -8.32 -5.24
C LEU A 364 -11.92 -7.48 -6.05
N ALA A 365 -10.99 -6.74 -5.42
CA ALA A 365 -9.97 -5.96 -6.12
C ALA A 365 -9.00 -6.85 -6.93
N LEU A 366 -8.68 -8.05 -6.43
CA LEU A 366 -7.81 -9.00 -7.12
C LEU A 366 -8.51 -9.84 -8.19
N GLN A 367 -9.84 -9.94 -8.14
CA GLN A 367 -10.62 -10.80 -9.05
C GLN A 367 -10.42 -10.45 -10.54
N PRO A 368 -10.50 -9.17 -10.99
CA PRO A 368 -10.25 -8.82 -12.39
C PRO A 368 -8.83 -9.19 -12.85
N VAL A 369 -7.82 -8.99 -11.98
CA VAL A 369 -6.43 -9.35 -12.28
C VAL A 369 -6.29 -10.86 -12.43
N ARG A 370 -6.91 -11.63 -11.53
CA ARG A 370 -6.95 -13.09 -11.58
C ARG A 370 -7.62 -13.58 -12.87
N LEU A 371 -8.79 -13.02 -13.21
CA LEU A 371 -9.51 -13.36 -14.44
C LEU A 371 -8.71 -13.04 -15.70
N ALA A 372 -8.09 -11.86 -15.76
CA ALA A 372 -7.22 -11.48 -16.88
C ALA A 372 -6.03 -12.43 -17.04
N ASN A 373 -5.45 -12.90 -15.93
CA ASN A 373 -4.34 -13.86 -15.95
C ASN A 373 -4.80 -15.27 -16.34
N GLN A 374 -5.98 -15.70 -15.89
CA GLN A 374 -6.60 -16.97 -16.27
C GLN A 374 -7.06 -16.98 -17.74
N ALA A 375 -7.44 -15.84 -18.28
CA ALA A 375 -7.84 -15.68 -19.68
C ALA A 375 -6.66 -15.68 -20.67
N ARG A 376 -5.40 -15.69 -20.18
CA ARG A 376 -4.22 -15.80 -21.05
C ARG A 376 -4.30 -17.10 -21.85
N PRO A 377 -3.95 -17.09 -23.16
CA PRO A 377 -3.98 -18.29 -23.97
C PRO A 377 -3.01 -19.32 -23.41
N ARG A 378 -3.45 -20.59 -23.41
CA ARG A 378 -2.60 -21.72 -23.02
C ARG A 378 -1.42 -21.84 -23.99
N ALA A 379 -0.26 -22.18 -23.45
CA ALA A 379 0.92 -22.46 -24.25
C ALA A 379 0.65 -23.68 -25.15
N THR A 380 1.06 -23.59 -26.42
CA THR A 380 0.95 -24.68 -27.39
C THR A 380 2.19 -25.59 -27.40
N THR A 381 3.30 -25.11 -26.83
CA THR A 381 4.57 -25.81 -26.76
C THR A 381 5.34 -25.42 -25.50
N LEU A 382 6.18 -26.32 -25.01
CA LEU A 382 7.17 -26.07 -23.96
C LEU A 382 8.60 -26.05 -24.52
N ASP A 383 8.77 -26.00 -25.84
CA ASP A 383 10.08 -25.87 -26.48
C ASP A 383 10.54 -24.39 -26.47
N ALA A 384 11.55 -24.10 -25.66
CA ALA A 384 12.12 -22.79 -25.47
C ALA A 384 12.78 -22.26 -26.75
N ARG A 385 13.19 -23.11 -27.70
CA ARG A 385 13.69 -22.69 -29.01
C ARG A 385 12.58 -22.11 -29.87
N VAL A 386 11.39 -22.73 -29.83
CA VAL A 386 10.21 -22.22 -30.55
C VAL A 386 9.76 -20.90 -29.95
N ALA A 387 9.77 -20.78 -28.62
CA ALA A 387 9.46 -19.52 -27.96
C ALA A 387 10.50 -18.42 -28.26
N LEU A 388 11.79 -18.75 -28.32
CA LEU A 388 12.84 -17.81 -28.69
C LEU A 388 12.72 -17.37 -30.15
N ALA A 389 12.49 -18.30 -31.08
CA ALA A 389 12.30 -18.01 -32.51
C ALA A 389 11.09 -17.10 -32.79
N ALA A 390 10.07 -17.13 -31.93
CA ALA A 390 8.92 -16.25 -32.03
C ALA A 390 9.23 -14.79 -31.62
N VAL A 391 10.28 -14.56 -30.82
CA VAL A 391 10.64 -13.23 -30.28
C VAL A 391 11.96 -12.68 -30.81
N ASP A 392 12.83 -13.53 -31.35
CA ASP A 392 14.11 -13.15 -31.94
C ASP A 392 14.34 -13.89 -33.28
N PRO A 393 14.40 -13.16 -34.42
CA PRO A 393 14.65 -13.75 -35.73
C PRO A 393 16.06 -14.38 -35.85
N ARG A 394 16.99 -14.08 -34.95
CA ARG A 394 18.34 -14.67 -34.87
C ARG A 394 18.43 -15.75 -33.78
N SER A 395 17.33 -16.43 -33.48
CA SER A 395 17.23 -17.42 -32.40
C SER A 395 18.33 -18.51 -32.42
N GLU A 396 18.82 -18.91 -33.59
CA GLU A 396 19.94 -19.86 -33.71
C GLU A 396 21.27 -19.26 -33.19
N GLU A 397 21.58 -18.00 -33.54
CA GLU A 397 22.76 -17.28 -33.05
C GLU A 397 22.63 -16.85 -31.59
N ALA A 398 21.39 -16.65 -31.12
CA ALA A 398 21.04 -16.34 -29.74
C ALA A 398 21.16 -17.55 -28.80
N THR A 399 21.20 -18.78 -29.34
CA THR A 399 21.22 -20.02 -28.57
C THR A 399 22.65 -20.48 -28.31
N LEU A 400 23.08 -20.44 -27.04
CA LEU A 400 24.36 -21.00 -26.63
C LEU A 400 24.29 -22.52 -26.45
N ALA A 401 23.23 -22.99 -25.80
CA ALA A 401 22.94 -24.40 -25.59
C ALA A 401 21.46 -24.60 -25.24
N PHE A 402 20.98 -25.81 -25.45
CA PHE A 402 19.59 -26.20 -25.21
C PHE A 402 19.54 -27.44 -24.33
N ALA A 403 18.56 -27.50 -23.43
CA ALA A 403 18.25 -28.71 -22.69
C ALA A 403 16.76 -28.85 -22.40
N GLU A 404 16.34 -30.09 -22.39
CA GLU A 404 15.04 -30.50 -21.86
C GLU A 404 15.23 -31.09 -20.46
N PHE A 405 14.22 -30.90 -19.62
CA PHE A 405 14.19 -31.50 -18.29
C PHE A 405 12.80 -32.04 -18.01
N GLY A 406 12.73 -33.13 -17.24
CA GLY A 406 11.48 -33.81 -16.97
C GLY A 406 11.70 -35.13 -16.27
N ALA A 407 10.82 -35.47 -15.33
CA ALA A 407 10.83 -36.80 -14.72
C ALA A 407 10.38 -37.85 -15.74
N LYS A 408 11.18 -38.91 -15.92
CA LYS A 408 10.75 -40.13 -16.64
C LYS A 408 9.57 -40.73 -15.87
N GLY A 409 8.34 -40.53 -16.36
CA GLY A 409 7.10 -40.98 -15.70
C GLY A 409 5.98 -39.95 -15.54
N GLY A 410 6.15 -38.70 -15.99
CA GLY A 410 5.05 -37.76 -16.21
C GLY A 410 4.44 -37.05 -14.99
N GLN A 411 4.91 -37.28 -13.76
CA GLN A 411 4.39 -36.64 -12.53
C GLN A 411 5.32 -35.58 -11.90
N GLY A 412 6.37 -35.16 -12.61
CA GLY A 412 7.34 -34.16 -12.14
C GLY A 412 7.36 -32.90 -13.01
N PRO A 413 8.06 -31.84 -12.56
CA PRO A 413 8.28 -30.66 -13.38
C PRO A 413 8.98 -31.06 -14.68
N ARG A 414 8.48 -30.54 -15.79
CA ARG A 414 9.05 -30.73 -17.12
C ARG A 414 9.13 -29.42 -17.88
N GLY A 415 9.92 -29.40 -18.93
CA GLY A 415 10.07 -28.22 -19.75
C GLY A 415 11.38 -28.23 -20.51
N SER A 416 11.73 -27.07 -21.03
CA SER A 416 13.01 -26.88 -21.69
C SER A 416 13.56 -25.49 -21.42
N LEU A 417 14.84 -25.34 -21.67
CA LEU A 417 15.54 -24.09 -21.53
C LEU A 417 16.50 -23.88 -22.70
N VAL A 418 16.64 -22.62 -23.07
CA VAL A 418 17.71 -22.13 -23.95
C VAL A 418 18.63 -21.26 -23.10
N LEU A 419 19.89 -21.68 -23.02
CA LEU A 419 20.98 -20.85 -22.51
C LEU A 419 21.30 -19.83 -23.59
N LEU A 420 21.26 -18.55 -23.22
CA LEU A 420 21.34 -17.47 -24.19
C LEU A 420 22.79 -17.03 -24.37
N THR A 421 23.14 -16.58 -25.57
CA THR A 421 24.37 -15.83 -25.78
C THR A 421 24.27 -14.46 -25.07
N PRO A 422 25.41 -13.82 -24.74
CA PRO A 422 25.43 -12.53 -24.04
C PRO A 422 24.59 -11.45 -24.74
N ASP A 423 24.59 -11.43 -26.06
CA ASP A 423 23.84 -10.47 -26.86
C ASP A 423 22.32 -10.68 -26.75
N ALA A 424 21.89 -11.91 -26.50
CA ALA A 424 20.50 -12.31 -26.32
C ALA A 424 20.05 -12.33 -24.85
N ALA A 425 20.90 -11.93 -23.89
CA ALA A 425 20.59 -11.98 -22.46
C ALA A 425 19.33 -11.20 -22.05
N GLY A 426 18.89 -10.22 -22.87
CA GLY A 426 17.63 -9.49 -22.67
C GLY A 426 16.37 -10.35 -22.78
N HIS A 427 16.45 -11.54 -23.38
CA HIS A 427 15.34 -12.50 -23.47
C HIS A 427 15.28 -13.46 -22.28
N ALA A 428 16.18 -13.33 -21.30
CA ALA A 428 16.21 -14.21 -20.14
C ALA A 428 14.96 -14.05 -19.27
N GLY A 429 14.47 -15.17 -18.76
CA GLY A 429 13.27 -15.21 -17.94
C GLY A 429 12.79 -16.65 -17.74
N LEU A 430 12.06 -16.86 -16.66
CA LEU A 430 11.42 -18.14 -16.38
C LEU A 430 9.91 -18.03 -16.54
N HIS A 431 9.35 -18.77 -17.49
CA HIS A 431 7.94 -18.82 -17.80
C HIS A 431 7.34 -20.09 -17.18
N ALA A 432 6.64 -19.93 -16.08
CA ALA A 432 6.01 -21.03 -15.37
C ALA A 432 4.60 -21.29 -15.92
N HIS A 433 4.24 -22.57 -16.02
CA HIS A 433 2.95 -23.03 -16.51
C HIS A 433 2.38 -24.12 -15.59
N ARG A 434 1.05 -24.16 -15.49
CA ARG A 434 0.30 -25.26 -14.87
C ARG A 434 -0.73 -25.74 -15.87
N ASP A 435 -0.71 -27.01 -16.25
CA ASP A 435 -1.62 -27.55 -17.28
C ASP A 435 -1.58 -26.73 -18.59
N MET A 436 -0.37 -26.30 -18.98
CA MET A 436 -0.10 -25.37 -20.08
C MET A 436 -0.66 -23.95 -19.91
N GLN A 437 -1.33 -23.62 -18.80
CA GLN A 437 -1.78 -22.27 -18.48
C GLN A 437 -0.60 -21.42 -17.96
N PRO A 438 -0.28 -20.27 -18.59
CA PRO A 438 0.80 -19.41 -18.12
C PRO A 438 0.51 -18.82 -16.75
N LEU A 439 1.46 -18.96 -15.84
CA LEU A 439 1.47 -18.33 -14.52
C LEU A 439 2.29 -17.03 -14.51
N GLY A 440 2.82 -16.57 -15.64
CA GLY A 440 3.61 -15.33 -15.72
C GLY A 440 5.10 -15.57 -15.92
N VAL A 441 5.87 -14.48 -15.83
CA VAL A 441 7.31 -14.46 -16.07
C VAL A 441 8.03 -14.09 -14.78
N HIS A 442 9.06 -14.85 -14.46
CA HIS A 442 9.83 -14.75 -13.22
C HIS A 442 11.32 -14.55 -13.54
N ALA A 443 12.06 -14.09 -12.54
CA ALA A 443 13.52 -14.06 -12.64
C ALA A 443 14.06 -15.47 -12.92
N CYS A 444 15.01 -15.56 -13.84
CA CYS A 444 15.69 -16.80 -14.15
C CYS A 444 16.47 -17.28 -12.91
N PRO A 445 16.30 -18.55 -12.46
CA PRO A 445 17.02 -19.07 -11.30
C PRO A 445 18.46 -19.49 -11.63
N LEU A 446 18.85 -19.51 -12.91
CA LEU A 446 20.20 -19.83 -13.33
C LEU A 446 21.11 -18.61 -13.17
N THR A 447 22.38 -18.87 -12.88
CA THR A 447 23.43 -17.84 -12.90
C THR A 447 23.62 -17.29 -14.30
N TRP A 448 23.68 -18.16 -15.31
CA TRP A 448 23.75 -17.75 -16.72
C TRP A 448 22.38 -17.32 -17.27
N PRO A 449 22.28 -16.28 -18.12
CA PRO A 449 21.03 -15.88 -18.75
C PRO A 449 20.39 -17.02 -19.54
N ALA A 450 19.14 -17.32 -19.25
CA ALA A 450 18.40 -18.38 -19.91
C ALA A 450 16.93 -18.00 -20.08
N LEU A 451 16.35 -18.45 -21.19
CA LEU A 451 14.91 -18.51 -21.39
C LEU A 451 14.45 -19.91 -20.95
N VAL A 452 13.66 -19.98 -19.89
CA VAL A 452 13.20 -21.23 -19.30
C VAL A 452 11.69 -21.33 -19.46
N LEU A 453 11.21 -22.39 -20.12
CA LEU A 453 9.80 -22.77 -20.11
C LEU A 453 9.63 -23.95 -19.17
N LEU A 454 8.84 -23.76 -18.12
CA LEU A 454 8.61 -24.76 -17.08
C LEU A 454 7.13 -25.05 -16.97
N GLU A 455 6.77 -26.32 -16.91
CA GLU A 455 5.42 -26.80 -16.60
C GLU A 455 5.46 -27.81 -15.46
N ASP A 456 4.52 -27.66 -14.54
CA ASP A 456 4.26 -28.63 -13.50
C ASP A 456 2.78 -28.54 -13.07
N PRO A 457 1.96 -29.56 -13.37
CA PRO A 457 0.54 -29.60 -13.02
C PRO A 457 0.26 -29.43 -11.52
N ALA A 458 1.23 -29.77 -10.67
CA ALA A 458 1.10 -29.70 -9.22
C ALA A 458 1.51 -28.33 -8.63
N LEU A 459 1.86 -27.34 -9.46
CA LEU A 459 2.10 -25.97 -8.97
C LEU A 459 0.81 -25.36 -8.44
N THR A 460 0.90 -24.73 -7.27
CA THR A 460 -0.19 -23.94 -6.71
C THR A 460 -0.08 -22.50 -7.23
N PRO A 461 -1.01 -22.00 -8.05
CA PRO A 461 -1.03 -20.60 -8.46
C PRO A 461 -1.34 -19.72 -7.25
N ASN A 462 -0.70 -18.55 -7.18
CA ASN A 462 -1.04 -17.55 -6.20
C ASN A 462 -2.47 -16.99 -6.43
N VAL A 463 -2.98 -16.22 -5.46
CA VAL A 463 -4.33 -15.61 -5.51
C VAL A 463 -4.56 -14.75 -6.76
N ARG A 464 -3.50 -14.20 -7.38
CA ARG A 464 -3.59 -13.37 -8.60
C ARG A 464 -3.47 -14.18 -9.89
N PHE A 465 -3.18 -15.47 -9.81
CA PHE A 465 -2.78 -16.30 -10.95
C PHE A 465 -1.59 -15.72 -11.75
N SER A 466 -0.76 -14.91 -11.09
CA SER A 466 0.38 -14.20 -11.70
C SER A 466 1.73 -14.82 -11.37
N GLY A 467 1.71 -15.97 -10.70
CA GLY A 467 2.87 -16.77 -10.37
C GLY A 467 2.47 -18.00 -9.56
N PRO A 468 3.35 -18.99 -9.42
CA PRO A 468 3.22 -20.01 -8.40
C PRO A 468 3.43 -19.44 -7.00
N GLU A 469 2.87 -20.09 -5.98
CA GLU A 469 3.21 -19.83 -4.59
C GLU A 469 4.66 -20.26 -4.30
N ASP A 470 5.34 -19.57 -3.37
CA ASP A 470 6.70 -19.93 -2.97
C ASP A 470 6.69 -21.12 -1.99
N ASP A 471 6.33 -22.28 -2.51
CA ASP A 471 6.24 -23.54 -1.78
C ASP A 471 7.41 -24.49 -2.12
N LYS A 472 7.42 -25.67 -1.48
CA LYS A 472 8.45 -26.69 -1.73
C LYS A 472 8.43 -27.21 -3.18
N ARG A 473 7.26 -27.22 -3.83
CA ARG A 473 7.09 -27.74 -5.19
C ARG A 473 7.71 -26.77 -6.20
N TRP A 474 7.44 -25.48 -6.04
CA TRP A 474 8.05 -24.41 -6.83
C TRP A 474 9.57 -24.44 -6.76
N ARG A 475 10.13 -24.51 -5.54
CA ARG A 475 11.59 -24.59 -5.37
C ARG A 475 12.20 -25.84 -5.99
N ALA A 476 11.52 -26.99 -5.90
CA ALA A 476 11.97 -28.22 -6.55
C ALA A 476 11.96 -28.12 -8.08
N ALA A 477 10.94 -27.45 -8.65
CA ALA A 477 10.82 -27.19 -10.08
C ALA A 477 11.94 -26.26 -10.59
N CYS A 478 12.20 -25.16 -9.87
CA CYS A 478 13.33 -24.28 -10.14
C CYS A 478 14.67 -25.02 -10.06
N ALA A 479 14.87 -25.87 -9.04
CA ALA A 479 16.08 -26.67 -8.91
C ALA A 479 16.26 -27.67 -10.06
N ALA A 480 15.18 -28.20 -10.65
CA ALA A 480 15.27 -29.04 -11.84
C ALA A 480 15.74 -28.26 -13.07
N ALA A 481 15.21 -27.06 -13.29
CA ALA A 481 15.67 -26.17 -14.35
C ALA A 481 17.15 -25.77 -14.18
N VAL A 482 17.58 -25.45 -12.95
CA VAL A 482 18.99 -25.13 -12.65
C VAL A 482 19.90 -26.31 -12.97
N ARG A 483 19.59 -27.53 -12.48
CA ARG A 483 20.39 -28.73 -12.79
C ARG A 483 20.50 -28.99 -14.29
N ALA A 484 19.41 -28.81 -15.03
CA ALA A 484 19.41 -29.00 -16.47
C ALA A 484 20.25 -27.95 -17.21
N GLY A 485 20.18 -26.69 -16.77
CA GLY A 485 20.99 -25.61 -17.30
C GLY A 485 22.48 -25.78 -17.03
N GLU A 486 22.84 -26.14 -15.79
CA GLU A 486 24.21 -26.44 -15.40
C GLU A 486 24.77 -27.63 -16.19
N ALA A 487 23.98 -28.69 -16.40
CA ALA A 487 24.36 -29.83 -17.23
C ALA A 487 24.54 -29.44 -18.71
N ALA A 488 23.68 -28.58 -19.24
CA ALA A 488 23.78 -28.09 -20.63
C ALA A 488 25.01 -27.21 -20.85
N LEU A 489 25.33 -26.31 -19.89
CA LEU A 489 26.56 -25.53 -19.90
C LEU A 489 27.79 -26.44 -19.78
N ALA A 490 27.73 -27.47 -18.92
CA ALA A 490 28.79 -28.45 -18.77
C ALA A 490 29.05 -29.22 -20.06
N ALA A 491 28.00 -29.64 -20.76
CA ALA A 491 28.12 -30.33 -22.04
C ALA A 491 28.66 -29.41 -23.14
N ARG A 492 28.18 -28.16 -23.23
CA ARG A 492 28.60 -27.19 -24.25
C ARG A 492 30.08 -26.82 -24.14
N PHE A 493 30.57 -26.74 -22.90
CA PHE A 493 31.95 -26.38 -22.59
C PHE A 493 32.72 -27.57 -21.99
N ALA A 494 32.38 -28.79 -22.42
CA ALA A 494 33.17 -29.97 -22.07
C ALA A 494 34.56 -29.83 -22.71
N PRO A 495 35.65 -29.89 -21.93
CA PRO A 495 37.00 -29.73 -22.48
C PRO A 495 37.46 -30.91 -23.34
N GLY A 496 36.72 -32.03 -23.32
CA GLY A 496 37.14 -33.30 -23.92
C GLY A 496 38.27 -33.97 -23.13
N ASP A 497 38.93 -34.94 -23.75
CA ASP A 497 40.07 -35.67 -23.16
C ASP A 497 41.43 -35.03 -23.52
N GLU A 498 41.42 -33.80 -24.03
CA GLU A 498 42.64 -33.10 -24.44
C GLU A 498 43.45 -32.64 -23.22
N PHE A 499 44.74 -32.96 -23.20
CA PHE A 499 45.63 -32.57 -22.11
C PHE A 499 45.74 -31.05 -21.98
N GLY A 500 45.60 -30.56 -20.75
CA GLY A 500 45.68 -29.12 -20.47
C GLY A 500 44.49 -28.31 -20.97
N ALA A 501 43.42 -28.96 -21.45
CA ALA A 501 42.13 -28.33 -21.68
C ALA A 501 41.32 -28.26 -20.37
N ARG A 502 40.62 -27.14 -20.16
CA ARG A 502 39.82 -26.93 -18.95
C ARG A 502 38.59 -26.08 -19.24
N ARG A 503 37.46 -26.50 -18.65
CA ARG A 503 36.25 -25.68 -18.58
C ARG A 503 36.48 -24.48 -17.65
N VAL A 504 36.16 -23.30 -18.16
CA VAL A 504 36.10 -22.06 -17.39
C VAL A 504 34.69 -21.91 -16.84
N ASP A 505 34.59 -21.70 -15.53
CA ASP A 505 33.37 -21.25 -14.86
C ASP A 505 33.78 -20.28 -13.74
N VAL A 506 33.73 -18.99 -14.03
CA VAL A 506 34.25 -17.94 -13.16
C VAL A 506 33.17 -16.88 -12.94
N THR A 507 32.95 -16.54 -11.68
CA THR A 507 32.15 -15.38 -11.29
C THR A 507 33.05 -14.37 -10.62
N LEU A 508 33.17 -13.18 -11.22
CA LEU A 508 33.94 -12.07 -10.63
C LEU A 508 33.12 -11.33 -9.56
N PRO A 509 33.77 -10.65 -8.60
CA PRO A 509 33.09 -9.76 -7.65
C PRO A 509 32.29 -8.62 -8.31
N SER A 510 32.62 -8.27 -9.56
CA SER A 510 31.85 -7.32 -10.37
C SER A 510 30.48 -7.85 -10.79
N GLY A 511 30.20 -9.15 -10.61
CA GLY A 511 29.01 -9.82 -11.12
C GLY A 511 29.15 -10.30 -12.57
N THR A 512 30.34 -10.16 -13.17
CA THR A 512 30.65 -10.73 -14.49
C THR A 512 30.81 -12.23 -14.38
N LEU A 513 30.09 -12.96 -15.22
CA LEU A 513 30.10 -14.40 -15.37
C LEU A 513 30.92 -14.74 -16.62
N GLY A 514 31.84 -15.68 -16.48
CA GLY A 514 32.66 -16.18 -17.58
C GLY A 514 32.58 -17.69 -17.69
N GLN A 515 32.15 -18.18 -18.85
CA GLN A 515 32.09 -19.60 -19.17
C GLN A 515 32.76 -19.90 -20.50
N GLY A 516 33.45 -21.04 -20.62
CA GLY A 516 34.19 -21.35 -21.84
C GLY A 516 35.10 -22.56 -21.71
N VAL A 517 35.98 -22.73 -22.68
CA VAL A 517 37.04 -23.76 -22.65
C VAL A 517 38.37 -23.09 -23.01
N ILE A 518 39.35 -23.23 -22.13
CA ILE A 518 40.74 -22.81 -22.36
C ILE A 518 41.65 -24.03 -22.46
N ARG A 519 42.76 -23.88 -23.16
CA ARG A 519 43.77 -24.91 -23.44
C ARG A 519 45.16 -24.33 -23.26
N LEU A 520 46.09 -25.16 -22.81
CA LEU A 520 47.51 -24.80 -22.79
C LEU A 520 48.00 -24.50 -24.21
N GLY A 521 48.59 -23.33 -24.39
CA GLY A 521 49.34 -22.96 -25.58
C GLY A 521 50.84 -23.26 -25.42
N ASN A 522 51.62 -22.77 -26.36
CA ASN A 522 53.08 -22.78 -26.25
C ASN A 522 53.50 -21.79 -25.13
N PRO A 523 54.25 -22.20 -24.09
CA PRO A 523 54.60 -21.35 -22.95
C PRO A 523 55.50 -20.16 -23.32
N LEU A 524 56.14 -20.18 -24.49
CA LEU A 524 57.02 -19.11 -24.98
C LEU A 524 56.31 -18.14 -25.94
N MET A 525 55.08 -18.47 -26.34
CA MET A 525 54.31 -17.68 -27.30
C MET A 525 52.98 -17.27 -26.68
N ARG A 526 52.56 -16.05 -26.98
CA ARG A 526 51.21 -15.59 -26.65
C ARG A 526 50.19 -16.43 -27.41
N GLY A 527 49.20 -16.98 -26.71
CA GLY A 527 48.10 -17.71 -27.32
C GLY A 527 46.89 -16.81 -27.56
N ASP A 528 45.94 -17.27 -28.39
CA ASP A 528 44.72 -16.55 -28.71
C ASP A 528 43.53 -17.12 -27.92
N VAL A 529 43.07 -16.39 -26.90
CA VAL A 529 41.79 -16.65 -26.24
C VAL A 529 40.74 -15.72 -26.84
N VAL A 530 39.79 -16.28 -27.58
CA VAL A 530 38.70 -15.53 -28.21
C VAL A 530 37.59 -15.30 -27.19
N VAL A 531 37.26 -14.04 -26.93
CA VAL A 531 36.10 -13.66 -26.12
C VAL A 531 34.91 -13.49 -27.05
N ALA A 532 34.05 -14.51 -27.08
CA ALA A 532 32.82 -14.53 -27.84
C ALA A 532 31.80 -13.51 -27.29
N GLY A 533 31.11 -12.81 -28.18
CA GLY A 533 30.22 -11.68 -27.89
C GLY A 533 30.86 -10.30 -28.08
N THR A 534 32.13 -10.11 -27.70
CA THR A 534 32.84 -8.83 -27.91
C THR A 534 33.77 -8.84 -29.14
N GLY A 535 34.06 -10.02 -29.69
CA GLY A 535 35.02 -10.19 -30.79
C GLY A 535 36.47 -9.92 -30.38
N GLN A 536 36.73 -9.74 -29.09
CA GLN A 536 38.07 -9.44 -28.57
C GLN A 536 38.90 -10.72 -28.53
N THR A 537 40.15 -10.65 -28.99
CA THR A 537 41.14 -11.71 -28.80
C THR A 537 42.14 -11.29 -27.74
N LEU A 538 42.26 -12.05 -26.66
CA LEU A 538 43.18 -11.82 -25.57
C LEU A 538 44.47 -12.62 -25.78
N ARG A 539 45.61 -11.92 -25.74
CA ARG A 539 46.94 -12.47 -26.04
C ARG A 539 47.93 -12.39 -24.88
N ASP A 540 47.44 -12.11 -23.68
CA ASP A 540 48.33 -11.84 -22.54
C ASP A 540 48.80 -13.12 -21.82
N TYR A 541 48.20 -14.26 -22.13
CA TYR A 541 48.49 -15.55 -21.52
C TYR A 541 48.87 -16.58 -22.60
N PRO A 542 49.69 -17.59 -22.27
CA PRO A 542 50.03 -18.68 -23.18
C PRO A 542 48.87 -19.70 -23.25
N LEU A 543 47.65 -19.21 -23.49
CA LEU A 543 46.42 -19.99 -23.55
C LEU A 543 45.73 -19.83 -24.89
N ARG A 544 45.02 -20.85 -25.32
CA ARG A 544 44.13 -20.80 -26.48
C ARG A 544 42.74 -21.25 -26.10
N GLY A 545 41.72 -20.74 -26.75
CA GLY A 545 40.35 -21.22 -26.52
C GLY A 545 39.30 -20.16 -26.73
N GLU A 546 38.11 -20.44 -26.21
CA GLU A 546 36.92 -19.61 -26.39
C GLU A 546 36.30 -19.34 -25.02
N LEU A 547 35.95 -18.08 -24.77
CA LEU A 547 35.35 -17.60 -23.53
C LEU A 547 34.13 -16.74 -23.85
N TRP A 548 33.02 -17.01 -23.17
CA TRP A 548 31.79 -16.25 -23.22
C TRP A 548 31.64 -15.46 -21.92
N LEU A 549 31.31 -14.18 -22.02
CA LEU A 549 31.17 -13.30 -20.87
C LEU A 549 29.80 -12.64 -20.85
N CYS A 550 29.17 -12.63 -19.68
CA CYS A 550 27.89 -11.94 -19.47
C CYS A 550 27.85 -11.26 -18.10
N SER A 551 27.04 -10.20 -17.97
CA SER A 551 26.66 -9.67 -16.66
C SER A 551 25.57 -10.54 -16.02
N SER A 552 25.61 -10.67 -14.70
CA SER A 552 24.60 -11.42 -13.94
C SER A 552 23.17 -10.90 -14.18
N PRO A 553 22.16 -11.81 -14.34
CA PRO A 553 20.76 -11.45 -14.49
C PRO A 553 20.26 -10.73 -13.23
N GLY A 554 20.05 -9.41 -13.33
CA GLY A 554 19.61 -8.55 -12.23
C GLY A 554 20.33 -7.19 -12.14
N SER A 555 21.43 -7.02 -12.87
CA SER A 555 22.06 -5.70 -13.01
C SER A 555 21.23 -4.81 -13.96
N VAL A 556 20.64 -3.74 -13.43
CA VAL A 556 19.78 -2.78 -14.17
C VAL A 556 20.56 -2.02 -15.26
N MET A 557 21.89 -2.08 -15.25
CA MET A 557 22.73 -1.62 -16.35
C MET A 557 23.15 -2.79 -17.22
N ARG A 558 22.88 -2.70 -18.54
CA ARG A 558 23.70 -3.37 -19.57
C ARG A 558 25.13 -2.84 -19.43
N GLN A 559 25.89 -3.33 -18.46
CA GLN A 559 27.31 -3.09 -18.42
C GLN A 559 27.91 -3.91 -19.55
N VAL A 560 28.38 -3.22 -20.58
CA VAL A 560 29.31 -3.82 -21.54
C VAL A 560 30.46 -4.39 -20.72
N VAL A 561 30.66 -5.70 -20.78
CA VAL A 561 31.76 -6.36 -20.07
C VAL A 561 33.05 -5.69 -20.51
N GLY A 562 33.73 -5.04 -19.57
CA GLY A 562 34.93 -4.28 -19.87
C GLY A 562 36.09 -5.19 -20.29
N ALA A 563 37.03 -4.64 -21.05
CA ALA A 563 38.28 -5.33 -21.38
C ALA A 563 38.98 -5.83 -20.11
N ARG A 564 38.93 -5.07 -19.01
CA ARG A 564 39.53 -5.45 -17.73
C ARG A 564 38.92 -6.74 -17.14
N ASP A 565 37.60 -6.84 -17.10
CA ASP A 565 36.91 -8.02 -16.59
C ASP A 565 37.23 -9.25 -17.46
N SER A 566 37.34 -9.07 -18.77
CA SER A 566 37.76 -10.12 -19.69
C SER A 566 39.17 -10.66 -19.35
N HIS A 567 40.13 -9.77 -19.07
CA HIS A 567 41.47 -10.17 -18.64
C HIS A 567 41.47 -10.82 -17.24
N ASP A 568 40.67 -10.31 -16.32
CA ASP A 568 40.60 -10.84 -14.96
C ASP A 568 39.97 -12.24 -14.94
N VAL A 569 38.97 -12.54 -15.78
CA VAL A 569 38.44 -13.91 -15.98
C VAL A 569 39.51 -14.83 -16.55
N VAL A 570 40.21 -14.44 -17.62
CA VAL A 570 41.27 -15.27 -18.22
C VAL A 570 42.42 -15.50 -17.24
N ARG A 571 42.82 -14.48 -16.48
CA ARG A 571 43.84 -14.59 -15.43
C ARG A 571 43.41 -15.59 -14.36
N ALA A 572 42.18 -15.49 -13.88
CA ALA A 572 41.65 -16.41 -12.87
C ALA A 572 41.60 -17.85 -13.40
N ALA A 573 41.16 -18.04 -14.65
CA ALA A 573 41.11 -19.33 -15.30
C ALA A 573 42.51 -19.94 -15.49
N TYR A 574 43.49 -19.16 -15.94
CA TYR A 574 44.88 -19.58 -16.08
C TYR A 574 45.51 -19.94 -14.74
N GLY A 575 45.38 -19.07 -13.73
CA GLY A 575 45.92 -19.33 -12.40
C GLY A 575 45.35 -20.61 -11.80
N ARG A 576 44.05 -20.86 -12.00
CA ARG A 576 43.39 -22.08 -11.55
C ARG A 576 43.91 -23.32 -12.31
N LEU A 577 44.04 -23.25 -13.64
CA LEU A 577 44.65 -24.32 -14.45
C LEU A 577 46.06 -24.66 -13.97
N VAL A 578 46.91 -23.66 -13.73
CA VAL A 578 48.28 -23.90 -13.29
C VAL A 578 48.36 -24.43 -11.86
N ILE A 579 47.45 -24.04 -10.96
CA ILE A 579 47.35 -24.63 -9.62
C ILE A 579 47.03 -26.13 -9.71
N ASP A 580 46.09 -26.55 -10.57
CA ASP A 580 45.75 -27.95 -10.75
C ASP A 580 46.95 -28.74 -11.32
N LEU A 581 47.64 -28.20 -12.34
CA LEU A 581 48.86 -28.82 -12.89
C LEU A 581 49.98 -28.92 -11.84
N ALA A 582 50.18 -27.86 -11.05
CA ALA A 582 51.17 -27.84 -9.98
C ALA A 582 50.82 -28.84 -8.87
N SER A 583 49.53 -29.00 -8.56
CA SER A 583 49.06 -29.96 -7.56
C SER A 583 49.34 -31.39 -8.03
N ALA A 584 48.96 -31.72 -9.27
CA ALA A 584 49.23 -33.02 -9.88
C ALA A 584 50.73 -33.33 -9.94
N LEU A 585 51.57 -32.38 -10.36
CA LEU A 585 53.04 -32.54 -10.38
C LEU A 585 53.66 -32.66 -8.98
N SER A 586 52.99 -32.16 -7.94
CA SER A 586 53.46 -32.22 -6.55
C SER A 586 52.97 -33.45 -5.77
N ALA A 587 52.06 -34.25 -6.35
CA ALA A 587 51.39 -35.33 -5.66
C ALA A 587 52.34 -36.46 -5.21
N THR A 588 52.73 -36.38 -3.94
CA THR A 588 52.92 -37.52 -3.02
C THR A 588 51.73 -37.70 -2.07
N ALA A 589 50.54 -37.18 -2.42
CA ALA A 589 49.36 -37.20 -1.55
C ALA A 589 48.11 -37.75 -2.27
N GLU A 590 47.27 -38.46 -1.51
CA GLU A 590 46.10 -39.25 -1.95
C GLU A 590 45.16 -38.55 -2.93
N PRO A 591 44.56 -39.29 -3.89
CA PRO A 591 43.68 -38.72 -4.91
C PRO A 591 42.35 -38.23 -4.30
N ALA A 592 41.98 -36.99 -4.61
CA ALA A 592 40.63 -36.48 -4.40
C ALA A 592 39.68 -37.08 -5.47
N PRO A 593 38.37 -37.21 -5.19
CA PRO A 593 37.42 -37.74 -6.18
C PRO A 593 37.38 -36.83 -7.42
N THR A 594 37.63 -37.46 -8.56
CA THR A 594 37.76 -36.84 -9.87
C THR A 594 36.41 -36.25 -10.31
N THR A 595 36.40 -34.95 -10.62
CA THR A 595 35.29 -34.33 -11.38
C THR A 595 35.70 -34.30 -12.85
N ALA A 596 34.82 -34.70 -13.76
CA ALA A 596 35.12 -34.79 -15.19
C ALA A 596 35.71 -33.48 -15.75
N GLY A 597 36.88 -33.55 -16.40
CA GLY A 597 37.55 -32.39 -17.01
C GLY A 597 38.65 -31.72 -16.17
N GLN A 598 39.08 -32.32 -15.06
CA GLN A 598 40.39 -32.01 -14.46
C GLN A 598 41.48 -32.86 -15.13
N PRO A 599 42.70 -32.33 -15.36
CA PRO A 599 43.83 -33.18 -15.73
C PRO A 599 43.96 -34.26 -14.66
N SER A 600 44.04 -35.53 -15.08
CA SER A 600 44.20 -36.67 -14.19
C SER A 600 45.19 -36.35 -13.08
N ASP A 601 44.75 -36.41 -11.82
CA ASP A 601 45.61 -36.31 -10.63
C ASP A 601 46.70 -37.41 -10.65
N ASP A 602 46.47 -38.46 -11.43
CA ASP A 602 47.47 -39.47 -11.76
C ASP A 602 48.36 -38.99 -12.92
N THR A 603 49.51 -38.43 -12.55
CA THR A 603 50.56 -38.02 -13.50
C THR A 603 51.23 -39.20 -14.21
N SER A 604 50.96 -40.46 -13.81
CA SER A 604 51.52 -41.66 -14.45
C SER A 604 50.93 -41.93 -15.84
N VAL A 605 49.76 -41.36 -16.13
CA VAL A 605 49.07 -41.46 -17.43
C VAL A 605 49.58 -40.41 -18.43
N TRP A 606 50.34 -39.41 -17.97
CA TRP A 606 50.85 -38.35 -18.84
C TRP A 606 52.04 -38.85 -19.66
N SER A 607 52.03 -38.55 -20.96
CA SER A 607 53.20 -38.70 -21.82
C SER A 607 54.36 -37.80 -21.36
N SER A 608 55.57 -38.10 -21.81
CA SER A 608 56.75 -37.28 -21.48
C SER A 608 56.59 -35.83 -21.95
N GLU A 609 55.98 -35.61 -23.11
CA GLU A 609 55.75 -34.29 -23.70
C GLU A 609 54.73 -33.48 -22.88
N GLU A 610 53.64 -34.11 -22.43
CA GLU A 610 52.61 -33.49 -21.58
C GLU A 610 53.17 -33.08 -20.22
N ARG A 611 53.96 -33.96 -19.59
CA ARG A 611 54.62 -33.67 -18.32
C ARG A 611 55.60 -32.50 -18.44
N GLU A 612 56.36 -32.46 -19.51
CA GLU A 612 57.32 -31.38 -19.80
C GLU A 612 56.61 -30.05 -20.08
N LEU A 613 55.49 -30.09 -20.81
CA LEU A 613 54.65 -28.93 -21.08
C LEU A 613 54.01 -28.36 -19.80
N ALA A 614 53.48 -29.23 -18.93
CA ALA A 614 52.92 -28.82 -17.63
C ALA A 614 53.99 -28.19 -16.73
N GLN A 615 55.18 -28.80 -16.65
CA GLN A 615 56.31 -28.26 -15.90
C GLN A 615 56.70 -26.85 -16.39
N ALA A 616 56.72 -26.64 -17.71
CA ALA A 616 57.05 -25.34 -18.28
C ALA A 616 56.02 -24.25 -17.94
N HIS A 617 54.71 -24.56 -17.99
CA HIS A 617 53.65 -23.63 -17.59
C HIS A 617 53.65 -23.33 -16.08
N VAL A 618 53.93 -24.34 -15.23
CA VAL A 618 54.09 -24.15 -13.78
C VAL A 618 55.28 -23.24 -13.48
N LEU A 619 56.43 -23.47 -14.12
CA LEU A 619 57.62 -22.62 -13.96
C LEU A 619 57.32 -21.19 -14.40
N LEU A 620 56.70 -21.00 -15.57
CA LEU A 620 56.34 -19.68 -16.08
C LEU A 620 55.43 -18.93 -15.10
N ALA A 621 54.34 -19.56 -14.64
CA ALA A 621 53.44 -18.95 -13.67
C ALA A 621 54.11 -18.65 -12.32
N ALA A 622 55.07 -19.48 -11.89
CA ALA A 622 55.83 -19.26 -10.67
C ALA A 622 56.78 -18.06 -10.78
N LEU A 623 57.37 -17.83 -11.96
CA LEU A 623 58.20 -16.66 -12.25
C LEU A 623 57.37 -15.37 -12.38
N GLU A 624 56.18 -15.46 -12.97
CA GLU A 624 55.23 -14.34 -13.12
C GLU A 624 54.44 -14.03 -11.83
N GLY A 625 54.61 -14.84 -10.77
CA GLY A 625 53.94 -14.65 -9.48
C GLY A 625 52.46 -15.00 -9.47
N GLN A 626 51.99 -15.80 -10.43
CA GLN A 626 50.60 -16.24 -10.57
C GLN A 626 50.31 -17.53 -9.79
N LEU A 627 51.35 -18.32 -9.47
CA LEU A 627 51.27 -19.43 -8.53
C LEU A 627 51.43 -18.94 -7.09
N GLY A 628 50.58 -19.40 -6.18
CA GLY A 628 50.65 -19.01 -4.77
C GLY A 628 51.99 -19.43 -4.12
N ARG A 629 52.74 -18.50 -3.53
CA ARG A 629 54.09 -18.72 -2.93
C ARG A 629 54.16 -19.78 -1.81
N LYS A 630 53.00 -20.26 -1.35
CA LYS A 630 52.84 -21.32 -0.34
C LYS A 630 52.56 -22.70 -0.94
N HIS A 631 52.48 -22.82 -2.27
CA HIS A 631 52.20 -24.09 -2.94
C HIS A 631 53.36 -25.09 -2.72
N PRO A 632 53.10 -26.37 -2.35
CA PRO A 632 54.14 -27.35 -2.03
C PRO A 632 55.18 -27.58 -3.14
N ILE A 633 54.75 -27.45 -4.40
CA ILE A 633 55.63 -27.62 -5.57
C ILE A 633 56.88 -26.72 -5.54
N TYR A 634 56.82 -25.57 -4.85
CA TYR A 634 57.97 -24.67 -4.74
C TYR A 634 59.18 -25.33 -4.08
N ASP A 635 58.94 -26.25 -3.14
CA ASP A 635 59.98 -26.97 -2.41
C ASP A 635 60.17 -28.39 -2.93
N ALA A 636 59.11 -29.00 -3.48
CA ALA A 636 59.13 -30.39 -3.95
C ALA A 636 59.81 -30.56 -5.32
N TRP A 637 59.76 -29.56 -6.20
CA TRP A 637 60.29 -29.69 -7.56
C TRP A 637 61.68 -29.07 -7.71
N THR A 638 62.66 -29.89 -8.08
CA THR A 638 64.04 -29.48 -8.39
C THR A 638 64.27 -29.42 -9.90
N LEU A 639 64.86 -28.32 -10.38
CA LEU A 639 65.13 -28.08 -11.80
C LEU A 639 66.49 -28.66 -12.20
N THR A 640 66.47 -29.71 -13.02
CA THR A 640 67.66 -30.48 -13.44
C THR A 640 68.44 -29.84 -14.58
N CYS A 641 67.83 -28.90 -15.32
CA CYS A 641 68.51 -28.11 -16.35
C CYS A 641 69.51 -27.08 -15.76
N LEU A 642 69.62 -27.00 -14.43
CA LEU A 642 70.62 -26.19 -13.74
C LEU A 642 71.76 -27.09 -13.24
N ARG A 643 73.02 -26.72 -13.51
CA ARG A 643 74.20 -27.50 -13.08
C ARG A 643 74.27 -27.71 -11.57
N LYS A 644 73.79 -26.74 -10.80
CA LYS A 644 73.46 -26.91 -9.38
C LYS A 644 71.93 -27.01 -9.31
N PRO A 645 71.36 -28.21 -9.07
CA PRO A 645 69.92 -28.37 -8.97
C PRO A 645 69.37 -27.44 -7.88
N LEU A 646 68.46 -26.55 -8.26
CA LEU A 646 67.76 -25.66 -7.35
C LEU A 646 66.29 -26.04 -7.31
N THR A 647 65.69 -25.90 -6.14
CA THR A 647 64.23 -25.95 -6.01
C THR A 647 63.59 -24.83 -6.82
N LEU A 648 62.31 -24.97 -7.16
CA LEU A 648 61.56 -23.90 -7.83
C LEU A 648 61.58 -22.61 -6.98
N ARG A 649 61.52 -22.71 -5.64
CA ARG A 649 61.64 -21.57 -4.72
C ARG A 649 62.97 -20.85 -4.86
N GLU A 650 64.08 -21.59 -4.77
CA GLU A 650 65.42 -21.05 -4.91
C GLU A 650 65.64 -20.45 -6.30
N THR A 651 65.10 -21.09 -7.34
CA THR A 651 65.14 -20.57 -8.72
C THR A 651 64.39 -19.24 -8.83
N CYS A 652 63.16 -19.13 -8.34
CA CYS A 652 62.43 -17.85 -8.34
C CYS A 652 63.16 -16.76 -7.54
N ALA A 653 63.76 -17.10 -6.39
CA ALA A 653 64.55 -16.17 -5.59
C ALA A 653 65.82 -15.69 -6.31
N HIS A 654 66.51 -16.61 -7.00
CA HIS A 654 67.68 -16.28 -7.82
C HIS A 654 67.33 -15.45 -9.05
N MET A 655 66.18 -15.73 -9.67
CA MET A 655 65.66 -14.92 -10.77
C MET A 655 65.35 -13.49 -10.31
N ALA A 656 64.80 -13.32 -9.11
CA ALA A 656 64.54 -12.00 -8.51
C ALA A 656 65.81 -11.21 -8.12
N SER A 657 66.91 -11.90 -7.75
CA SER A 657 68.14 -11.27 -7.25
C SER A 657 68.99 -10.55 -8.32
N ARG A 658 68.62 -10.65 -9.60
CA ARG A 658 69.36 -10.10 -10.75
C ARG A 658 70.79 -10.63 -10.96
N ALA A 659 71.20 -11.69 -10.24
CA ALA A 659 72.49 -12.34 -10.43
C ALA A 659 72.68 -12.85 -11.89
N PRO A 660 73.92 -12.84 -12.43
CA PRO A 660 74.21 -13.36 -13.76
C PRO A 660 74.06 -14.88 -13.79
N VAL A 661 73.48 -15.40 -14.88
CA VAL A 661 73.37 -16.83 -15.16
C VAL A 661 74.15 -17.13 -16.44
N TRP A 662 74.96 -18.19 -16.42
CA TRP A 662 75.82 -18.54 -17.55
C TRP A 662 75.22 -19.66 -18.38
N ARG A 663 75.24 -19.49 -19.71
CA ARG A 663 74.87 -20.54 -20.67
C ARG A 663 75.97 -21.60 -20.71
N VAL A 664 75.59 -22.88 -20.57
CA VAL A 664 76.52 -24.01 -20.65
C VAL A 664 76.14 -24.92 -21.81
N THR A 665 77.01 -25.01 -22.83
CA THR A 665 76.83 -25.89 -24.00
C THR A 665 77.81 -27.08 -23.93
N GLY A 666 77.30 -28.29 -23.72
CA GLY A 666 78.05 -29.55 -23.83
C GLY A 666 79.13 -29.82 -22.76
N GLU A 667 79.60 -31.07 -22.72
CA GLU A 667 80.45 -31.65 -21.65
C GLU A 667 81.87 -31.08 -21.52
N SER A 668 82.26 -30.01 -22.23
CA SER A 668 83.66 -29.56 -22.31
C SER A 668 83.89 -28.04 -22.14
N GLY A 669 82.97 -27.32 -21.48
CA GLY A 669 83.17 -25.93 -21.09
C GLY A 669 83.63 -25.78 -19.64
N SER A 670 84.74 -25.05 -19.41
CA SER A 670 85.31 -24.74 -18.09
C SER A 670 84.24 -24.36 -17.05
N GLU A 671 84.36 -24.89 -15.83
CA GLU A 671 83.42 -24.65 -14.74
C GLU A 671 83.18 -23.15 -14.49
N PRO A 672 81.91 -22.72 -14.34
CA PRO A 672 81.63 -21.46 -13.66
C PRO A 672 82.18 -21.56 -12.22
N GLY A 673 82.72 -20.47 -11.66
CA GLY A 673 83.27 -20.53 -10.30
C GLY A 673 82.19 -20.99 -9.29
N ASN A 674 82.57 -21.60 -8.16
CA ASN A 674 81.69 -22.19 -7.14
C ASN A 674 80.47 -21.35 -6.65
N ALA A 675 80.37 -20.07 -7.06
CA ALA A 675 79.28 -19.14 -6.73
C ALA A 675 78.34 -18.78 -7.90
N GLU A 676 78.56 -19.30 -9.12
CA GLU A 676 77.84 -18.88 -10.34
C GLU A 676 76.87 -19.96 -10.84
N LEU A 677 75.63 -19.58 -11.20
CA LEU A 677 74.60 -20.52 -11.68
C LEU A 677 74.74 -20.77 -13.19
N GLY A 678 74.88 -22.04 -13.58
CA GLY A 678 74.92 -22.48 -14.98
C GLY A 678 73.60 -23.11 -15.44
N LEU A 679 73.05 -22.60 -16.55
CA LEU A 679 71.87 -23.15 -17.23
C LEU A 679 72.31 -24.01 -18.43
N VAL A 680 71.87 -25.26 -18.46
CA VAL A 680 72.08 -26.21 -19.55
C VAL A 680 70.92 -26.07 -20.53
N GLU A 681 71.21 -25.66 -21.76
CA GLU A 681 70.23 -25.63 -22.85
C GLU A 681 70.09 -27.04 -23.45
N ASP A 682 69.35 -27.89 -22.75
CA ASP A 682 69.05 -29.28 -23.13
C ASP A 682 67.93 -29.41 -24.18
N GLY A 683 67.39 -28.27 -24.62
CA GLY A 683 66.29 -28.22 -25.58
C GLY A 683 64.90 -28.43 -24.97
N SER A 684 64.80 -28.70 -23.67
CA SER A 684 63.52 -28.87 -22.96
C SER A 684 62.69 -27.58 -22.87
N TRP A 685 61.38 -27.69 -22.71
CA TRP A 685 60.50 -26.53 -22.50
C TRP A 685 60.89 -25.73 -21.25
N VAL A 686 61.29 -26.42 -20.19
CA VAL A 686 61.73 -25.81 -18.92
C VAL A 686 63.00 -24.99 -19.12
N SER A 687 64.01 -25.52 -19.82
CA SER A 687 65.24 -24.76 -20.11
C SER A 687 64.95 -23.58 -21.04
N ARG A 688 64.10 -23.73 -22.05
CA ARG A 688 63.70 -22.63 -22.93
C ARG A 688 62.93 -21.52 -22.21
N VAL A 689 62.05 -21.85 -21.27
CA VAL A 689 61.35 -20.86 -20.42
C VAL A 689 62.34 -20.09 -19.56
N LEU A 690 63.34 -20.76 -18.97
CA LEU A 690 64.40 -20.08 -18.20
C LEU A 690 65.26 -19.17 -19.09
N VAL A 691 65.67 -19.63 -20.27
CA VAL A 691 66.40 -18.80 -21.26
C VAL A 691 65.58 -17.56 -21.62
N HIS A 692 64.30 -17.74 -21.91
CA HIS A 692 63.39 -16.64 -22.24
C HIS A 692 63.25 -15.64 -21.08
N ALA A 693 63.03 -16.13 -19.86
CA ALA A 693 62.88 -15.29 -18.67
C ALA A 693 64.17 -14.55 -18.27
N LEU A 694 65.34 -15.15 -18.54
CA LEU A 694 66.64 -14.53 -18.31
C LEU A 694 66.99 -13.47 -19.37
N GLY A 695 66.61 -13.70 -20.63
CA GLY A 695 66.84 -12.79 -21.75
C GLY A 695 68.29 -12.29 -21.81
N PRO A 696 68.55 -10.96 -21.74
CA PRO A 696 69.91 -10.41 -21.82
C PRO A 696 70.79 -10.71 -20.60
N ARG A 697 70.26 -11.28 -19.52
CA ARG A 697 71.03 -11.69 -18.33
C ARG A 697 71.78 -13.00 -18.52
N LEU A 698 71.43 -13.77 -19.56
CA LEU A 698 72.11 -15.00 -19.90
C LEU A 698 73.44 -14.65 -20.59
N ARG A 699 74.56 -14.91 -19.91
CA ARG A 699 75.90 -14.61 -20.43
C ARG A 699 76.49 -15.86 -21.09
N GLN A 700 77.08 -15.67 -22.26
CA GLN A 700 77.91 -16.68 -22.91
C GLN A 700 79.37 -16.37 -22.63
N LYS A 701 80.13 -17.35 -22.14
CA LYS A 701 81.58 -17.19 -21.97
C LYS A 701 82.19 -17.20 -23.38
N ALA A 702 82.61 -16.03 -23.87
CA ALA A 702 83.23 -15.90 -25.17
C ALA A 702 84.55 -16.69 -25.19
N THR A 703 84.66 -17.69 -26.05
CA THR A 703 85.96 -18.23 -26.49
C THR A 703 86.63 -17.15 -27.32
N ALA A 704 87.69 -16.55 -26.76
CA ALA A 704 88.45 -15.49 -27.39
C ALA A 704 89.18 -15.98 -28.65
N HIS A 705 88.96 -15.32 -29.80
CA HIS A 705 89.79 -15.14 -31.01
C HIS A 705 89.03 -14.08 -31.87
N GLY A 706 89.55 -13.02 -32.50
CA GLY A 706 90.85 -12.37 -32.66
C GLY A 706 90.65 -11.23 -33.68
N VAL A 707 91.18 -10.04 -33.38
CA VAL A 707 91.69 -8.93 -34.25
C VAL A 707 91.06 -8.64 -35.63
N GLY A 708 90.69 -7.36 -35.89
CA GLY A 708 90.73 -6.82 -37.26
C GLY A 708 90.00 -5.49 -37.60
N ALA A 709 90.72 -4.37 -37.46
CA ALA A 709 90.73 -3.17 -38.34
C ALA A 709 89.55 -2.17 -38.45
N ARG A 710 89.97 -0.88 -38.50
CA ARG A 710 89.23 0.40 -38.57
C ARG A 710 88.66 0.73 -39.96
N SER A 711 87.61 1.56 -40.02
CA SER A 711 87.64 2.93 -40.61
C SER A 711 86.25 3.60 -40.65
N ASN A 712 86.20 4.89 -40.34
CA ASN A 712 85.04 5.81 -40.49
C ASN A 712 84.75 6.12 -41.99
N PRO A 713 83.58 6.69 -42.37
CA PRO A 713 83.48 8.16 -42.42
C PRO A 713 82.11 8.79 -42.04
N THR A 714 82.22 10.06 -41.60
CA THR A 714 81.34 11.25 -41.84
C THR A 714 79.92 11.36 -41.22
N GLY A 715 79.74 12.44 -40.43
CA GLY A 715 78.44 13.00 -39.98
C GLY A 715 77.72 13.82 -41.07
N PRO A 716 76.81 14.79 -40.77
CA PRO A 716 76.73 15.57 -39.52
C PRO A 716 75.31 15.85 -38.93
N GLU A 717 75.33 16.46 -37.73
CA GLU A 717 74.41 17.48 -37.18
C GLU A 717 72.91 17.14 -36.94
N GLY A 718 72.30 17.43 -35.79
CA GLY A 718 72.76 18.13 -34.60
C GLY A 718 71.85 17.79 -33.41
N ASP A 719 72.48 17.58 -32.26
CA ASP A 719 71.84 17.27 -30.99
C ASP A 719 71.94 18.52 -30.09
N GLY A 720 70.81 18.85 -29.46
CA GLY A 720 70.70 19.97 -28.53
C GLY A 720 71.36 19.63 -27.20
N GLY A 721 72.39 20.38 -26.85
CA GLY A 721 73.06 20.31 -25.56
C GLY A 721 72.68 21.46 -24.63
N HIS A 722 72.27 21.05 -23.43
CA HIS A 722 72.51 21.68 -22.12
C HIS A 722 71.50 22.69 -21.52
N GLU A 723 70.97 22.26 -20.37
CA GLU A 723 70.57 23.03 -19.17
C GLU A 723 71.68 24.04 -18.72
N PRO A 724 71.50 24.99 -17.76
CA PRO A 724 70.44 25.07 -16.73
C PRO A 724 69.93 26.48 -16.36
N GLY A 725 68.83 26.49 -15.59
CA GLY A 725 68.67 27.37 -14.42
C GLY A 725 68.12 28.79 -14.64
N ALA A 726 66.97 29.07 -14.02
CA ALA A 726 66.82 30.18 -13.06
C ALA A 726 65.37 30.28 -12.60
N ALA A 727 65.17 30.17 -11.29
CA ALA A 727 63.94 30.57 -10.64
C ALA A 727 63.78 32.10 -10.73
N SER A 728 62.65 32.55 -11.29
CA SER A 728 61.97 33.77 -10.87
C SER A 728 60.48 33.55 -11.21
N GLY A 729 59.54 33.57 -10.28
CA GLY A 729 59.45 34.48 -9.16
C GLY A 729 58.55 35.67 -9.45
N SER A 730 57.62 35.61 -10.42
CA SER A 730 56.71 36.77 -10.62
C SER A 730 55.33 36.49 -11.24
N ALA A 731 54.86 35.25 -11.38
CA ALA A 731 53.49 34.97 -11.85
C ALA A 731 52.57 34.33 -10.79
N ARG A 732 53.02 34.26 -9.53
CA ARG A 732 52.35 33.46 -8.48
C ARG A 732 51.40 34.22 -7.56
N LYS A 733 51.04 35.47 -7.87
CA LYS A 733 50.23 36.31 -6.96
C LYS A 733 48.93 36.89 -7.54
N ARG A 734 48.49 36.48 -8.74
CA ARG A 734 47.19 36.91 -9.32
C ARG A 734 46.31 35.81 -9.94
N ALA A 735 46.66 34.53 -9.82
CA ALA A 735 45.83 33.41 -10.32
C ALA A 735 45.30 32.52 -9.19
N ALA A 736 44.86 33.13 -8.08
CA ALA A 736 44.11 32.44 -7.03
C ALA A 736 42.59 32.63 -7.21
N GLU A 737 42.15 32.97 -8.43
CA GLU A 737 40.74 32.99 -8.82
C GLU A 737 40.37 31.60 -9.36
N ARG A 738 39.55 30.89 -8.57
CA ARG A 738 38.80 29.65 -8.87
C ARG A 738 39.52 28.66 -9.80
N ALA A 739 40.10 27.60 -9.24
CA ALA A 739 40.24 26.36 -10.00
C ALA A 739 38.81 25.84 -10.30
N LEU A 740 38.56 25.34 -11.51
CA LEU A 740 37.29 24.70 -11.92
C LEU A 740 35.98 25.57 -11.89
N PRO A 741 35.98 26.85 -12.34
CA PRO A 741 34.81 27.72 -12.27
C PRO A 741 33.63 27.22 -13.10
N ARG A 742 33.86 26.79 -14.36
CA ARG A 742 32.78 26.32 -15.24
C ARG A 742 32.15 25.05 -14.69
N LEU A 743 32.97 24.11 -14.24
CA LEU A 743 32.52 22.86 -13.64
C LEU A 743 31.76 23.10 -12.33
N SER A 744 32.20 24.06 -11.50
CA SER A 744 31.51 24.42 -10.26
C SER A 744 30.11 25.00 -10.54
N ASP A 745 30.00 25.90 -11.51
CA ASP A 745 28.73 26.53 -11.89
C ASP A 745 27.78 25.51 -12.54
N GLU A 746 28.30 24.70 -13.46
CA GLU A 746 27.56 23.64 -14.15
C GLU A 746 27.02 22.59 -13.17
N LEU A 747 27.85 22.17 -12.21
CA LEU A 747 27.46 21.23 -11.17
C LEU A 747 26.40 21.84 -10.23
N SER A 748 26.55 23.12 -9.87
CA SER A 748 25.57 23.83 -9.03
C SER A 748 24.21 23.93 -9.69
N ALA A 749 24.16 24.31 -10.98
CA ALA A 749 22.93 24.40 -11.75
C ALA A 749 22.21 23.05 -11.84
N ARG A 750 22.95 21.97 -12.14
CA ARG A 750 22.38 20.62 -12.26
C ARG A 750 21.87 20.07 -10.93
N LEU A 751 22.58 20.33 -9.83
CA LEU A 751 22.13 19.94 -8.49
C LEU A 751 20.89 20.71 -8.04
N ALA A 752 20.76 21.98 -8.43
CA ALA A 752 19.56 22.78 -8.16
C ALA A 752 18.33 22.24 -8.90
N ILE A 753 18.48 21.87 -10.17
CA ILE A 753 17.39 21.26 -10.96
C ILE A 753 16.97 19.92 -10.35
N ALA A 754 17.94 19.06 -10.01
CA ALA A 754 17.65 17.73 -9.50
C ALA A 754 16.93 17.72 -8.14
N ARG A 755 17.22 18.68 -7.25
CA ARG A 755 16.62 18.73 -5.91
C ARG A 755 15.27 19.46 -5.86
N GLY A 756 14.92 20.22 -6.90
CA GLY A 756 13.64 20.95 -7.01
C GLY A 756 13.52 22.17 -6.08
N PRO A 757 12.43 22.95 -6.18
CA PRO A 757 12.31 24.28 -5.54
C PRO A 757 12.13 24.25 -4.01
N VAL A 758 11.94 23.08 -3.41
CA VAL A 758 11.56 22.92 -1.99
C VAL A 758 12.78 22.78 -1.05
N ARG A 759 13.98 22.47 -1.58
CA ARG A 759 15.22 22.33 -0.79
C ARG A 759 16.29 23.30 -1.30
N ARG A 760 17.05 23.95 -0.39
CA ARG A 760 18.22 24.77 -0.78
C ARG A 760 19.23 23.90 -1.53
N PRO A 761 19.72 24.31 -2.72
CA PRO A 761 20.75 23.57 -3.43
C PRO A 761 22.06 23.57 -2.63
N PRO A 762 22.82 22.46 -2.65
CA PRO A 762 24.09 22.39 -1.93
C PRO A 762 25.10 23.36 -2.55
N THR A 763 25.91 23.99 -1.71
CA THR A 763 26.93 24.93 -2.18
C THR A 763 28.11 24.16 -2.75
N VAL A 764 28.49 24.39 -4.01
CA VAL A 764 29.70 23.81 -4.60
C VAL A 764 30.90 24.72 -4.31
N SER A 765 31.97 24.15 -3.78
CA SER A 765 33.22 24.84 -3.46
C SER A 765 34.40 24.05 -4.01
N VAL A 766 35.44 24.75 -4.46
CA VAL A 766 36.64 24.11 -5.03
C VAL A 766 37.82 24.33 -4.11
N VAL A 767 38.51 23.26 -3.74
CA VAL A 767 39.74 23.31 -2.93
C VAL A 767 40.94 23.22 -3.87
N PRO A 768 41.64 24.33 -4.20
CA PRO A 768 42.52 24.41 -5.36
C PRO A 768 43.72 23.46 -5.33
N ARG A 769 44.22 23.11 -4.13
CA ARG A 769 45.42 22.29 -3.94
C ARG A 769 45.12 20.81 -3.65
N LYS A 770 43.85 20.44 -3.48
CA LYS A 770 43.45 19.07 -3.13
C LYS A 770 43.49 18.20 -4.38
N LYS A 771 44.17 17.05 -4.29
CA LYS A 771 44.30 16.07 -5.40
C LYS A 771 43.39 14.86 -5.25
N ARG A 772 43.00 14.47 -4.03
CA ARG A 772 42.08 13.35 -3.73
C ARG A 772 41.39 13.55 -2.37
N PRO A 773 40.24 12.88 -2.11
CA PRO A 773 39.38 12.23 -3.10
C PRO A 773 38.70 13.27 -4.01
N LEU A 774 38.12 12.82 -5.14
CA LEU A 774 37.67 13.68 -6.25
C LEU A 774 36.55 14.66 -5.82
N VAL A 775 35.58 14.18 -5.04
CA VAL A 775 34.56 14.99 -4.36
C VAL A 775 34.51 14.60 -2.90
N THR A 776 34.27 15.56 -2.01
CA THR A 776 33.91 15.32 -0.60
C THR A 776 32.70 16.15 -0.20
N LEU A 777 31.85 15.61 0.67
CA LEU A 777 30.83 16.40 1.36
C LEU A 777 31.39 16.88 2.70
N ASN A 778 30.99 18.08 3.14
CA ASN A 778 31.26 18.50 4.51
C ASN A 778 30.41 17.67 5.50
N GLN A 779 30.76 17.73 6.79
CA GLN A 779 30.12 16.92 7.84
C GLN A 779 28.60 17.16 7.97
N GLN A 780 28.09 18.30 7.48
CA GLN A 780 26.67 18.67 7.52
C GLN A 780 25.91 18.31 6.23
N GLY A 781 26.60 17.81 5.19
CA GLY A 781 25.94 17.34 3.96
C GLY A 781 25.28 18.46 3.14
N ASP A 782 25.80 19.68 3.20
CA ASP A 782 25.26 20.86 2.52
C ASP A 782 26.29 21.57 1.62
N VAL A 783 27.58 21.24 1.75
CA VAL A 783 28.65 21.75 0.89
C VAL A 783 29.37 20.61 0.16
N VAL A 784 29.43 20.73 -1.17
CA VAL A 784 30.18 19.84 -2.07
C VAL A 784 31.56 20.45 -2.30
N GLN A 785 32.62 19.73 -1.94
CA GLN A 785 34.01 20.16 -2.12
C GLN A 785 34.67 19.38 -3.26
N LEU A 786 35.06 20.09 -4.33
CA LEU A 786 35.80 19.53 -5.47
C LEU A 786 37.31 19.65 -5.27
N ALA A 787 38.05 18.60 -5.66
CA ALA A 787 39.50 18.59 -5.66
C ALA A 787 40.09 19.35 -6.86
N GLY A 788 40.41 20.64 -6.67
CA GLY A 788 40.81 21.56 -7.74
C GLY A 788 42.09 21.21 -8.50
N ALA A 789 42.93 20.32 -7.96
CA ALA A 789 44.14 19.83 -8.61
C ALA A 789 44.01 18.36 -9.10
N HIS A 790 42.81 17.79 -9.10
CA HIS A 790 42.58 16.42 -9.59
C HIS A 790 42.58 16.40 -11.13
N PRO A 791 43.41 15.54 -11.79
CA PRO A 791 43.55 15.53 -13.26
C PRO A 791 42.23 15.34 -14.01
N ALA A 792 41.37 14.42 -13.54
CA ALA A 792 40.05 14.20 -14.15
C ALA A 792 39.13 15.44 -14.08
N LEU A 793 39.11 16.18 -12.96
CA LEU A 793 38.27 17.38 -12.85
C LEU A 793 38.81 18.52 -13.72
N LEU A 794 40.13 18.65 -13.83
CA LEU A 794 40.77 19.61 -14.75
C LEU A 794 40.49 19.26 -16.22
N ALA A 795 40.44 17.98 -16.58
CA ALA A 795 40.06 17.54 -17.93
C ALA A 795 38.58 17.84 -18.24
N ILE A 796 37.67 17.64 -17.28
CA ILE A 796 36.26 18.01 -17.44
C ILE A 796 36.10 19.52 -17.57
N GLU A 797 36.77 20.31 -16.74
CA GLU A 797 36.78 21.78 -16.84
C GLU A 797 37.31 22.27 -18.19
N ALA A 798 38.39 21.67 -18.71
CA ALA A 798 38.92 22.00 -20.03
C ALA A 798 37.89 21.70 -21.13
N ALA A 799 37.30 20.50 -21.11
CA ALA A 799 36.27 20.10 -22.07
C ALA A 799 35.01 20.97 -21.98
N LEU A 800 34.61 21.43 -20.79
CA LEU A 800 33.50 22.36 -20.60
C LEU A 800 33.80 23.76 -21.11
N ARG A 801 35.03 24.26 -20.96
CA ARG A 801 35.45 25.56 -21.53
C ARG A 801 35.49 25.54 -23.05
N GLU A 802 35.84 24.40 -23.62
CA GLU A 802 35.83 24.16 -25.06
C GLU A 802 34.43 23.72 -25.56
N GLU A 803 33.41 23.78 -24.70
CA GLU A 803 32.01 23.44 -24.99
C GLU A 803 31.76 22.03 -25.56
N ARG A 804 32.75 21.12 -25.39
CA ARG A 804 32.69 19.74 -25.90
C ARG A 804 31.60 18.96 -25.18
N ALA A 805 30.84 18.17 -25.95
CA ALA A 805 29.75 17.33 -25.43
C ALA A 805 30.22 16.33 -24.36
N GLU A 806 31.48 15.90 -24.42
CA GLU A 806 32.10 15.02 -23.40
C GLU A 806 32.23 15.71 -22.03
N GLY A 807 32.55 17.01 -22.00
CA GLY A 807 32.64 17.79 -20.77
C GLY A 807 31.29 17.90 -20.07
N ARG A 808 30.22 18.18 -20.83
CA ARG A 808 28.85 18.24 -20.30
C ARG A 808 28.37 16.89 -19.79
N ARG A 809 28.61 15.80 -20.55
CA ARG A 809 28.28 14.43 -20.11
C ARG A 809 29.03 14.04 -18.83
N ALA A 810 30.31 14.38 -18.74
CA ALA A 810 31.10 14.13 -17.55
C ALA A 810 30.65 14.97 -16.34
N ALA A 811 30.19 16.21 -16.54
CA ALA A 811 29.59 17.03 -15.50
C ALA A 811 28.25 16.46 -14.98
N VAL A 812 27.43 15.88 -15.86
CA VAL A 812 26.20 15.16 -15.48
C VAL A 812 26.53 13.92 -14.65
N ALA A 813 27.50 13.11 -15.09
CA ALA A 813 27.95 11.95 -14.34
C ALA A 813 28.50 12.35 -12.96
N LEU A 814 29.24 13.46 -12.89
CA LEU A 814 29.72 14.02 -11.63
C LEU A 814 28.56 14.47 -10.72
N ALA A 815 27.53 15.12 -11.27
CA ALA A 815 26.33 15.52 -10.52
C ALA A 815 25.57 14.32 -9.95
N ALA A 816 25.38 13.27 -10.75
CA ALA A 816 24.76 12.02 -10.30
C ALA A 816 25.59 11.36 -9.19
N HIS A 817 26.91 11.33 -9.32
CA HIS A 817 27.79 10.85 -8.27
C HIS A 817 27.66 11.66 -6.98
N VAL A 818 27.65 13.00 -7.08
CA VAL A 818 27.44 13.88 -5.92
C VAL A 818 26.08 13.65 -5.25
N LEU A 819 25.01 13.46 -6.03
CA LEU A 819 23.68 13.13 -5.50
C LEU A 819 23.66 11.78 -4.77
N SER A 820 24.36 10.78 -5.28
CA SER A 820 24.48 9.47 -4.62
C SER A 820 25.18 9.54 -3.26
N LEU A 821 26.12 10.48 -3.10
CA LEU A 821 26.82 10.70 -1.83
C LEU A 821 25.92 11.33 -0.75
N PHE A 822 24.78 11.92 -1.13
CA PHE A 822 23.82 12.51 -0.18
C PHE A 822 22.81 11.51 0.40
N GLY A 823 22.86 10.22 0.04
CA GLY A 823 22.24 9.15 0.82
C GLY A 823 20.70 9.09 0.87
N ASP A 824 19.97 9.74 -0.05
CA ASP A 824 18.50 9.60 -0.16
C ASP A 824 18.10 9.03 -1.53
N THR A 825 17.26 7.99 -1.52
CA THR A 825 16.64 7.34 -2.67
C THR A 825 15.81 8.33 -3.49
N MET A 826 16.32 8.75 -4.65
CA MET A 826 15.58 9.57 -5.59
C MET A 826 14.66 8.69 -6.46
N PRO A 827 13.39 9.08 -6.68
CA PRO A 827 12.52 8.44 -7.66
C PRO A 827 13.16 8.47 -9.06
N THR A 828 13.06 7.34 -9.78
CA THR A 828 13.58 7.11 -11.14
C THR A 828 13.29 8.25 -12.12
N ASP A 829 12.17 8.93 -11.92
CA ASP A 829 11.67 10.01 -12.79
C ASP A 829 12.56 11.27 -12.77
N ARG A 830 13.29 11.52 -11.66
CA ARG A 830 14.19 12.68 -11.55
C ARG A 830 15.59 12.42 -12.10
N VAL A 831 16.02 11.16 -12.16
CA VAL A 831 17.24 10.75 -12.85
C VAL A 831 17.02 10.80 -14.37
N ALA A 832 15.83 10.41 -14.83
CA ALA A 832 15.40 10.60 -16.21
C ALA A 832 15.39 12.10 -16.61
N ALA A 833 14.94 12.99 -15.72
CA ALA A 833 14.97 14.43 -15.95
C ALA A 833 16.39 15.02 -16.17
N LEU A 834 17.40 14.49 -15.47
CA LEU A 834 18.81 14.86 -15.67
C LEU A 834 19.39 14.33 -16.99
N ALA A 835 18.93 13.16 -17.45
CA ALA A 835 19.31 12.58 -18.73
C ALA A 835 18.68 13.31 -19.92
N THR A 836 17.42 13.75 -19.80
CA THR A 836 16.74 14.57 -20.83
C THR A 836 17.38 15.94 -21.01
N LEU A 837 17.93 16.55 -19.95
CA LEU A 837 18.69 17.82 -20.04
C LEU A 837 20.04 17.68 -20.77
N GLY A 838 20.61 16.47 -20.82
CA GLY A 838 21.80 16.19 -21.63
C GLY A 838 21.48 15.93 -23.11
N ALA A 839 20.22 15.57 -23.42
CA ALA A 839 19.77 15.23 -24.77
C ALA A 839 19.05 16.40 -25.48
N SER A 840 18.41 17.32 -24.75
CA SER A 840 17.65 18.42 -25.36
C SER A 840 18.49 19.63 -25.79
N GLU A 841 19.78 19.69 -25.46
CA GLU A 841 20.68 20.77 -25.91
C GLU A 841 21.57 20.35 -27.10
N SER A 842 21.43 19.11 -27.59
CA SER A 842 22.16 18.60 -28.77
C SER A 842 21.40 18.76 -30.10
N GLU A 843 20.23 19.40 -30.10
CA GLU A 843 19.59 19.90 -31.33
C GLU A 843 19.80 21.41 -31.46
N PRO A 844 20.71 21.88 -32.34
CA PRO A 844 20.61 23.22 -32.85
C PRO A 844 19.40 23.27 -33.80
N GLY A 845 18.34 23.97 -33.39
CA GLY A 845 17.34 24.46 -34.33
C GLY A 845 17.97 25.58 -35.15
N MET A 846 18.01 25.39 -36.49
CA MET A 846 18.37 26.34 -37.56
C MET A 846 19.67 27.16 -37.42
#